data_AF-A0A935F584-F1
#
_entry.id   AF-A0A935F584-F1
#
_cell.length_a   1.000
_cell.length_b   1.000
_cell.length_c   1.000
_cell.angle_alpha   90.00
_cell.angle_beta   90.00
_cell.angle_gamma   90.00
#
_symmetry.space_group_name_H-M   'P 1'
#
loop_
_entity.id
_entity.type
_entity.pdbx_description
1 polymer ?
#
loop_
_entity_poly.entity_id
_entity_poly.type
_entity_poly.pdbx_seq_one_letter_code
_entity_poly.pdbx_strand_id
1 'polypeptide(L)'
;MAWLAPLADAVVSLTLYRGITARDGHPATMLVAGPERRVRWLVDRYFASEPARERLGHVPAWRLARTLKRMKSAADVTVVRVSRVTADRLGAGDDYLPVPDWIGMRIDAPFDLAAIARRSHSVADDMRRARRAGWIAEVSHRVADFTSFYRDMYVPFVRARHRTEGLVRPARRLRRVFRRGGILWVGSDGMRVAGAIVAPIGDVLDVVAIGTAGGDLGWRKAGALGAVYAAMIEHARSEGCSVIDLHGSRPSLEDGLTRYKRKWGASVYDRADVPTTTLVRWDRMSPAVVEFLSSSPLLFRDGGGLSALAVCDDGDNPTRTCERLQLPGLSRMIVLTRAPGPRPAASGNLRAAPLRGRRIRSAGAHCARQRLKERRRMCGIAGMAFRDPARAPDSATLRRMADILRHRGPDGDGFHVAPGIGFAFRRLAIIDLATGDQPIANEDGTVVVVCNGEIYNHVELRTRLAAAGHRFRTASDVETIVHLYEEHGDRFVDHLRGMFAIALWDAPRRRLLLARDRFGIKPLYYAVTDGALVFGSEQKAILASGAVTPEPDLEGMRQLLTHSRTVTPRTIVRGIDKLAPGCMLAWSCGSMATSRYWDVSFPARDAYETRPDREWAEGLREKLAESVRLHLRSDVPVGAWLSGGIDSSSVAALMAATVADPVKTFTMRTEDPAFDELHDKRALDDFPEFRLEGHRVLCGPDDFGLLPQAIWHTEGQVLGSIATGQLRVARASAEHVKVVMCGEGADEMLGGYSWYPTLPLLEPLFMLPRAARQWIARLPPIRRRWPGAAGTIAGPRAMDFERYSRSISHLATQSAAARLFSAEVLDALSRDAPSPEAPPPPPGFDAWHPFARMQYFDIRHRLGDGVVLTLDAATMAHSVEARVPFLDHELVAFCARIPPRVKMRHLREKYVLRRAMERVLPREIAWRRKSPMRAPYDPWRGRVLPAFAREELSEARLREAGYFDAGKVAAALRLHRGDGENLEHALSAVLGLQLWDRMFRRGRLDLVRP
;
A
#
# COMPACT_ATOMS: atom_id res chain seq x y z
N MET A 1 17.08 7.53 -31.62
CA MET A 1 17.85 6.31 -31.91
C MET A 1 19.37 6.54 -31.91
N ALA A 2 19.89 7.73 -32.26
CA ALA A 2 21.34 8.03 -32.31
C ALA A 2 22.09 8.07 -30.95
N TRP A 3 21.41 8.02 -29.81
CA TRP A 3 22.00 8.06 -28.47
C TRP A 3 22.25 6.67 -27.85
N LEU A 4 21.93 5.59 -28.59
CA LEU A 4 22.09 4.19 -28.16
C LEU A 4 23.26 3.47 -28.85
N ALA A 5 23.90 4.06 -29.85
CA ALA A 5 24.99 3.44 -30.61
C ALA A 5 26.18 2.95 -29.73
N PRO A 6 26.63 3.67 -28.67
CA PRO A 6 27.74 3.20 -27.84
C PRO A 6 27.42 2.00 -26.92
N LEU A 7 26.15 1.64 -26.74
CA LEU A 7 25.72 0.55 -25.84
C LEU A 7 25.58 -0.80 -26.54
N ALA A 8 25.61 -0.82 -27.88
CA ALA A 8 25.48 -2.04 -28.67
C ALA A 8 26.73 -2.95 -28.58
N ASP A 9 27.92 -2.36 -28.40
CA ASP A 9 29.22 -3.07 -28.42
C ASP A 9 29.82 -3.38 -27.03
N ALA A 10 29.23 -2.89 -25.94
CA ALA A 10 29.71 -3.15 -24.59
C ALA A 10 29.25 -4.51 -24.06
N VAL A 11 30.15 -5.39 -23.62
CA VAL A 11 29.87 -6.72 -23.02
C VAL A 11 30.29 -6.80 -21.54
N VAL A 12 29.51 -7.49 -20.72
CA VAL A 12 29.70 -7.60 -19.26
C VAL A 12 29.78 -9.06 -18.84
N SER A 13 30.80 -9.43 -18.05
CA SER A 13 30.99 -10.80 -17.53
C SER A 13 30.01 -11.12 -16.39
N LEU A 14 29.49 -12.34 -16.36
CA LEU A 14 28.65 -12.86 -15.27
C LEU A 14 29.34 -14.01 -14.55
N THR A 15 29.27 -14.02 -13.22
CA THR A 15 29.85 -15.07 -12.38
C THR A 15 29.00 -15.32 -11.15
N LEU A 16 28.64 -16.57 -10.90
CA LEU A 16 27.85 -16.98 -9.75
C LEU A 16 28.77 -17.59 -8.68
N TYR A 17 28.50 -17.23 -7.42
CA TYR A 17 29.20 -17.71 -6.24
C TYR A 17 28.23 -18.41 -5.31
N ARG A 18 28.48 -19.64 -4.89
CA ARG A 18 27.63 -20.39 -3.94
C ARG A 18 28.44 -20.82 -2.73
N GLY A 19 27.95 -20.55 -1.52
CA GLY A 19 28.68 -20.86 -0.30
C GLY A 19 27.87 -20.61 0.96
N ILE A 20 28.46 -20.88 2.13
CA ILE A 20 27.82 -20.62 3.41
C ILE A 20 28.12 -19.18 3.85
N THR A 21 27.17 -18.46 4.43
CA THR A 21 27.30 -17.05 4.83
C THR A 21 28.13 -16.88 6.10
N ALA A 22 28.91 -15.80 6.16
CA ALA A 22 29.93 -15.58 7.21
C ALA A 22 29.36 -15.33 8.61
N ARG A 23 28.11 -14.87 8.68
CA ARG A 23 27.51 -14.38 9.93
C ARG A 23 26.57 -15.39 10.56
N ASP A 24 25.63 -15.92 9.80
CA ASP A 24 24.58 -16.81 10.29
C ASP A 24 24.73 -18.28 9.84
N GLY A 25 25.74 -18.61 9.03
CA GLY A 25 26.09 -20.00 8.71
C GLY A 25 25.13 -20.72 7.76
N HIS A 26 24.31 -19.98 7.01
CA HIS A 26 23.34 -20.55 6.07
C HIS A 26 23.88 -20.64 4.64
N PRO A 27 23.44 -21.62 3.82
CA PRO A 27 23.76 -21.63 2.40
C PRO A 27 23.18 -20.40 1.71
N ALA A 28 24.02 -19.69 0.98
CA ALA A 28 23.61 -18.58 0.14
C ALA A 28 24.36 -18.56 -1.19
N THR A 29 23.87 -17.72 -2.08
CA THR A 29 24.38 -17.56 -3.43
C THR A 29 24.51 -16.07 -3.75
N MET A 30 25.60 -15.68 -4.42
CA MET A 30 25.86 -14.32 -4.86
C MET A 30 26.17 -14.30 -6.35
N LEU A 31 25.41 -13.51 -7.10
CA LEU A 31 25.66 -13.29 -8.52
C LEU A 31 26.45 -11.99 -8.72
N VAL A 32 27.58 -12.05 -9.42
CA VAL A 32 28.43 -10.90 -9.73
C VAL A 32 28.40 -10.62 -11.24
N ALA A 33 28.10 -9.38 -11.60
CA ALA A 33 28.12 -8.89 -12.98
C ALA A 33 29.14 -7.76 -13.15
N GLY A 34 30.19 -8.01 -13.93
CA GLY A 34 31.33 -7.12 -14.12
C GLY A 34 32.65 -7.67 -13.54
N PRO A 35 33.71 -6.84 -13.46
CA PRO A 35 35.06 -7.32 -13.09
C PRO A 35 35.17 -7.75 -11.62
N GLU A 36 35.34 -9.05 -11.39
CA GLU A 36 35.28 -9.68 -10.05
C GLU A 36 36.35 -9.19 -9.06
N ARG A 37 37.56 -8.86 -9.54
CA ARG A 37 38.69 -8.43 -8.69
C ARG A 37 38.36 -7.22 -7.83
N ARG A 38 37.41 -6.38 -8.27
CA ARG A 38 37.08 -5.13 -7.59
C ARG A 38 35.91 -5.25 -6.59
N VAL A 39 35.11 -6.34 -6.63
CA VAL A 39 34.03 -6.61 -5.65
C VAL A 39 34.37 -7.74 -4.67
N ARG A 40 35.60 -8.27 -4.76
CA ARG A 40 36.06 -9.42 -3.98
C ARG A 40 35.96 -9.21 -2.47
N TRP A 41 36.14 -7.97 -2.01
CA TRP A 41 36.00 -7.62 -0.60
C TRP A 41 34.60 -7.90 -0.05
N LEU A 42 33.56 -7.77 -0.88
CA LEU A 42 32.16 -7.97 -0.52
C LEU A 42 31.85 -9.47 -0.47
N VAL A 43 32.32 -10.22 -1.46
CA VAL A 43 32.24 -11.70 -1.50
C VAL A 43 32.90 -12.32 -0.26
N ASP A 44 34.12 -11.87 0.07
CA ASP A 44 34.90 -12.36 1.21
C ASP A 44 34.28 -12.01 2.58
N ARG A 45 33.34 -11.05 2.66
CA ARG A 45 32.64 -10.70 3.90
C ARG A 45 31.21 -11.24 3.97
N TYR A 46 30.63 -11.59 2.83
CA TYR A 46 29.29 -12.16 2.77
C TYR A 46 29.31 -13.67 3.03
N PHE A 47 30.33 -14.40 2.53
CA PHE A 47 30.50 -15.84 2.74
C PHE A 47 31.57 -16.17 3.79
N ALA A 48 31.31 -17.19 4.61
CA ALA A 48 32.18 -17.67 5.70
C ALA A 48 33.50 -18.26 5.18
N SER A 49 33.45 -18.85 4.00
CA SER A 49 34.54 -19.56 3.33
C SER A 49 34.51 -19.25 1.82
N GLU A 50 35.59 -19.60 1.11
CA GLU A 50 35.73 -19.28 -0.32
C GLU A 50 34.62 -19.98 -1.13
N PRO A 51 33.65 -19.24 -1.72
CA PRO A 51 32.47 -19.83 -2.32
C PRO A 51 32.78 -20.48 -3.68
N ALA A 52 32.05 -21.52 -4.05
CA ALA A 52 32.14 -22.18 -5.35
C ALA A 52 31.79 -21.18 -6.46
N ARG A 53 32.68 -21.06 -7.46
CA ARG A 53 32.61 -20.05 -8.52
C ARG A 53 32.30 -20.67 -9.88
N GLU A 54 31.29 -20.15 -10.55
CA GLU A 54 30.89 -20.57 -11.90
C GLU A 54 30.86 -19.34 -12.83
N ARG A 55 31.67 -19.33 -13.89
CA ARG A 55 31.64 -18.26 -14.91
C ARG A 55 30.55 -18.57 -15.92
N LEU A 56 29.53 -17.72 -15.96
CA LEU A 56 28.35 -17.92 -16.79
C LEU A 56 28.47 -17.30 -18.20
N GLY A 57 29.63 -16.70 -18.53
CA GLY A 57 29.91 -16.08 -19.82
C GLY A 57 29.76 -14.56 -19.82
N HIS A 58 29.68 -13.98 -21.03
CA HIS A 58 29.55 -12.54 -21.25
C HIS A 58 28.18 -12.20 -21.83
N VAL A 59 27.62 -11.06 -21.42
CA VAL A 59 26.31 -10.60 -21.88
C VAL A 59 26.44 -9.18 -22.42
N PRO A 60 25.91 -8.88 -23.63
CA PRO A 60 25.84 -7.51 -24.13
C PRO A 60 25.11 -6.61 -23.13
N ALA A 61 25.64 -5.41 -22.87
CA ALA A 61 25.18 -4.50 -21.83
C ALA A 61 23.68 -4.20 -21.94
N TRP A 62 23.16 -4.03 -23.16
CA TRP A 62 21.74 -3.81 -23.42
C TRP A 62 20.82 -5.01 -23.07
N ARG A 63 21.36 -6.23 -22.96
CA ARG A 63 20.66 -7.44 -22.47
C ARG A 63 20.87 -7.71 -20.98
N LEU A 64 21.87 -7.07 -20.34
CA LEU A 64 22.29 -7.36 -18.97
C LEU A 64 21.14 -7.30 -17.95
N ALA A 65 20.33 -6.24 -17.96
CA ALA A 65 19.21 -6.11 -17.01
C ALA A 65 18.16 -7.21 -17.18
N ARG A 66 17.96 -7.72 -18.40
CA ARG A 66 17.04 -8.83 -18.65
C ARG A 66 17.64 -10.16 -18.17
N THR A 67 18.94 -10.36 -18.34
CA THR A 67 19.65 -11.55 -17.85
C THR A 67 19.74 -11.58 -16.33
N LEU A 68 20.08 -10.46 -15.69
CA LEU A 68 20.05 -10.33 -14.22
C LEU A 68 18.65 -10.57 -13.67
N LYS A 69 17.60 -10.00 -14.29
CA LYS A 69 16.21 -10.27 -13.88
C LYS A 69 15.76 -11.73 -14.07
N ARG A 70 16.43 -12.51 -14.92
CA ARG A 70 16.19 -13.96 -15.08
C ARG A 70 16.97 -14.80 -14.08
N MET A 71 18.13 -14.31 -13.63
CA MET A 71 19.03 -15.01 -12.72
C MET A 71 18.91 -14.55 -11.25
N LYS A 72 18.16 -13.47 -10.98
CA LYS A 72 18.03 -12.86 -9.64
C LYS A 72 17.46 -13.78 -8.56
N SER A 73 16.56 -14.71 -8.91
CA SER A 73 16.02 -15.68 -7.93
C SER A 73 16.93 -16.89 -7.72
N ALA A 74 18.03 -16.98 -8.48
CA ALA A 74 19.06 -17.99 -8.29
C ALA A 74 20.16 -17.53 -7.30
N ALA A 75 20.09 -16.30 -6.77
CA ALA A 75 21.04 -15.74 -5.81
C ALA A 75 20.33 -15.00 -4.66
N ASP A 76 20.94 -14.97 -3.48
CA ASP A 76 20.49 -14.17 -2.34
C ASP A 76 20.98 -12.72 -2.43
N VAL A 77 22.12 -12.51 -3.10
CA VAL A 77 22.70 -11.19 -3.37
C VAL A 77 23.12 -11.08 -4.82
N THR A 78 22.74 -10.03 -5.50
CA THR A 78 23.27 -9.69 -6.83
C THR A 78 24.08 -8.41 -6.76
N VAL A 79 25.35 -8.49 -7.19
CA VAL A 79 26.30 -7.41 -7.23
C VAL A 79 26.60 -7.07 -8.69
N VAL A 80 26.41 -5.82 -9.08
CA VAL A 80 26.63 -5.33 -10.44
C VAL A 80 27.62 -4.18 -10.41
N ARG A 81 28.73 -4.32 -11.13
CA ARG A 81 29.76 -3.29 -11.23
C ARG A 81 29.78 -2.70 -12.64
N VAL A 82 29.01 -1.62 -12.83
CA VAL A 82 28.94 -0.83 -14.06
C VAL A 82 28.84 0.67 -13.71
N SER A 83 28.93 1.58 -14.68
CA SER A 83 28.72 3.02 -14.39
C SER A 83 27.26 3.27 -13.96
N ARG A 84 27.03 4.23 -13.05
CA ARG A 84 25.68 4.58 -12.56
C ARG A 84 24.72 4.96 -13.71
N VAL A 85 25.20 5.79 -14.64
CA VAL A 85 24.47 6.20 -15.85
C VAL A 85 24.07 4.98 -16.71
N THR A 86 24.95 3.98 -16.82
CA THR A 86 24.66 2.74 -17.55
C THR A 86 23.61 1.90 -16.82
N ALA A 87 23.66 1.79 -15.49
CA ALA A 87 22.68 1.02 -14.72
C ALA A 87 21.27 1.65 -14.72
N ASP A 88 21.18 2.97 -14.62
CA ASP A 88 19.91 3.70 -14.65
C ASP A 88 19.22 3.56 -16.01
N ARG A 89 19.99 3.70 -17.10
CA ARG A 89 19.50 3.50 -18.48
C ARG A 89 19.06 2.05 -18.76
N LEU A 90 19.67 1.07 -18.11
CA LEU A 90 19.26 -0.34 -18.19
C LEU A 90 18.06 -0.66 -17.29
N GLY A 91 17.55 0.32 -16.52
CA GLY A 91 16.39 0.17 -15.66
C GLY A 91 16.62 -0.74 -14.46
N ALA A 92 17.86 -0.75 -13.95
CA ALA A 92 18.28 -1.46 -12.74
C ALA A 92 18.35 -0.54 -11.50
N GLY A 93 18.23 0.79 -11.65
CA GLY A 93 18.47 1.76 -10.59
C GLY A 93 17.56 1.67 -9.35
N ASP A 94 16.25 1.45 -9.53
CA ASP A 94 15.28 1.45 -8.42
C ASP A 94 15.35 0.18 -7.53
N ASP A 95 16.04 -0.86 -8.03
CA ASP A 95 16.06 -2.20 -7.47
C ASP A 95 17.40 -2.54 -6.78
N TYR A 96 18.45 -1.71 -6.95
CA TYR A 96 19.81 -1.99 -6.49
C TYR A 96 20.36 -0.79 -5.68
N LEU A 97 20.97 -1.07 -4.54
CA LEU A 97 21.59 -0.06 -3.67
C LEU A 97 22.98 0.33 -4.17
N PRO A 98 23.29 1.63 -4.34
CA PRO A 98 24.57 2.06 -4.88
C PRO A 98 25.68 2.07 -3.84
N VAL A 99 26.51 1.02 -3.74
CA VAL A 99 27.67 0.98 -2.84
C VAL A 99 28.92 1.57 -3.54
N PRO A 100 29.50 2.66 -3.03
CA PRO A 100 30.56 3.36 -3.73
C PRO A 100 31.91 3.10 -2.99
N ASP A 101 32.94 2.66 -3.71
CA ASP A 101 34.22 2.12 -3.17
C ASP A 101 35.24 3.21 -2.74
N TRP A 102 34.79 4.37 -2.27
CA TRP A 102 35.58 5.60 -2.40
C TRP A 102 36.21 6.20 -1.13
N ILE A 103 36.35 5.53 0.03
CA ILE A 103 37.02 6.15 1.20
C ILE A 103 38.15 5.29 1.77
N GLY A 104 39.37 5.86 1.88
CA GLY A 104 40.57 5.23 2.47
C GLY A 104 41.29 6.11 3.51
N MET A 105 42.26 5.54 4.25
CA MET A 105 43.16 6.29 5.16
C MET A 105 44.63 6.03 4.85
N ARG A 106 45.40 7.11 4.64
CA ARG A 106 46.83 7.03 4.35
C ARG A 106 47.65 7.98 5.21
N ILE A 107 48.88 7.61 5.54
CA ILE A 107 49.89 8.51 6.12
C ILE A 107 50.97 8.67 5.05
N ASP A 108 51.40 9.89 4.73
CA ASP A 108 52.50 10.05 3.80
C ASP A 108 53.82 9.68 4.54
N ALA A 109 54.61 8.76 4.01
CA ALA A 109 55.78 8.17 4.68
C ALA A 109 57.01 9.10 4.87
N PRO A 110 57.30 10.13 4.03
CA PRO A 110 58.38 11.07 4.33
C PRO A 110 58.08 11.99 5.53
N PHE A 111 56.96 11.80 6.25
CA PHE A 111 56.59 12.54 7.46
C PHE A 111 57.61 12.49 8.61
N ASP A 112 58.09 13.66 9.03
CA ASP A 112 58.97 13.81 10.20
C ASP A 112 58.21 13.53 11.51
N LEU A 113 58.53 12.41 12.16
CA LEU A 113 58.03 12.03 13.48
C LEU A 113 58.27 13.13 14.52
N ALA A 114 59.40 13.85 14.46
CA ALA A 114 59.69 14.96 15.36
C ALA A 114 58.71 16.13 15.13
N ALA A 115 58.28 16.36 13.89
CA ALA A 115 57.26 17.37 13.57
C ALA A 115 55.86 17.00 14.06
N ILE A 116 55.45 15.73 13.98
CA ILE A 116 54.16 15.26 14.54
C ILE A 116 54.17 15.39 16.07
N ALA A 117 55.26 14.97 16.72
CA ALA A 117 55.39 15.06 18.17
C ALA A 117 55.31 16.53 18.66
N ARG A 118 55.93 17.47 17.94
CA ARG A 118 55.79 18.92 18.24
C ARG A 118 54.34 19.43 18.10
N ARG A 119 53.52 18.83 17.22
CA ARG A 119 52.13 19.26 16.92
C ARG A 119 51.05 18.56 17.72
N SER A 120 51.32 17.36 18.26
CA SER A 120 50.35 16.54 18.97
C SER A 120 50.91 16.09 20.32
N HIS A 121 50.44 16.73 21.40
CA HIS A 121 50.85 16.41 22.78
C HIS A 121 50.70 14.91 23.08
N SER A 122 49.60 14.29 22.62
CA SER A 122 49.39 12.85 22.84
C SER A 122 50.39 11.96 22.12
N VAL A 123 50.88 12.38 20.94
CA VAL A 123 51.91 11.61 20.21
C VAL A 123 53.27 11.81 20.87
N ALA A 124 53.62 13.03 21.28
CA ALA A 124 54.84 13.28 22.05
C ALA A 124 54.86 12.48 23.37
N ASP A 125 53.73 12.39 24.05
CA ASP A 125 53.57 11.56 25.24
C ASP A 125 53.73 10.07 24.95
N ASP A 126 53.11 9.57 23.88
CA ASP A 126 53.27 8.16 23.46
C ASP A 126 54.74 7.85 23.15
N MET A 127 55.44 8.75 22.45
CA MET A 127 56.87 8.59 22.15
C MET A 127 57.76 8.70 23.41
N ARG A 128 57.46 9.63 24.33
CA ARG A 128 58.18 9.71 25.62
C ARG A 128 57.96 8.47 26.47
N ARG A 129 56.73 7.96 26.54
CA ARG A 129 56.42 6.73 27.27
C ARG A 129 57.14 5.54 26.67
N ALA A 130 57.11 5.40 25.34
CA ALA A 130 57.83 4.35 24.63
C ALA A 130 59.34 4.39 24.89
N ARG A 131 59.96 5.58 24.86
CA ARG A 131 61.39 5.76 25.17
C ARG A 131 61.72 5.46 26.63
N ARG A 132 60.91 5.93 27.59
CA ARG A 132 61.09 5.61 29.02
C ARG A 132 60.95 4.11 29.30
N ALA A 133 60.08 3.44 28.56
CA ALA A 133 59.91 2.00 28.65
C ALA A 133 61.00 1.21 27.90
N GLY A 134 61.95 1.89 27.24
CA GLY A 134 63.07 1.25 26.56
C GLY A 134 62.68 0.40 25.35
N TRP A 135 61.53 0.65 24.73
CA TRP A 135 61.05 -0.21 23.66
C TRP A 135 61.79 -0.01 22.33
N ILE A 136 62.15 -1.13 21.73
CA ILE A 136 62.86 -1.22 20.46
C ILE A 136 61.96 -1.97 19.47
N ALA A 137 62.08 -1.62 18.19
CA ALA A 137 61.35 -2.27 17.11
C ALA A 137 62.24 -3.23 16.33
N GLU A 138 61.70 -4.39 15.95
CA GLU A 138 62.36 -5.36 15.09
C GLU A 138 61.37 -5.91 14.05
N VAL A 139 61.85 -6.34 12.89
CA VAL A 139 61.00 -7.02 11.89
C VAL A 139 61.35 -8.50 11.86
N SER A 140 60.34 -9.35 12.00
CA SER A 140 60.49 -10.80 11.88
C SER A 140 59.72 -11.34 10.68
N HIS A 141 60.37 -12.24 9.96
CA HIS A 141 59.79 -13.00 8.85
C HIS A 141 59.60 -14.49 9.20
N ARG A 142 59.85 -14.88 10.46
CA ARG A 142 59.73 -16.27 10.90
C ARG A 142 58.26 -16.67 11.03
N VAL A 143 57.92 -17.83 10.48
CA VAL A 143 56.55 -18.35 10.50
C VAL A 143 56.05 -18.63 11.92
N ALA A 144 56.93 -19.10 12.82
CA ALA A 144 56.58 -19.31 14.22
C ALA A 144 56.17 -17.99 14.90
N ASP A 145 56.89 -16.90 14.61
CA ASP A 145 56.58 -15.56 15.09
C ASP A 145 55.24 -15.06 14.54
N PHE A 146 54.89 -15.41 13.30
CA PHE A 146 53.55 -15.13 12.76
C PHE A 146 52.45 -15.84 13.54
N THR A 147 52.64 -17.11 13.85
CA THR A 147 51.65 -17.86 14.63
C THR A 147 51.47 -17.26 16.02
N SER A 148 52.58 -16.89 16.68
CA SER A 148 52.53 -16.24 17.99
C SER A 148 51.91 -14.84 17.91
N PHE A 149 52.28 -13.99 16.94
CA PHE A 149 51.62 -12.70 16.73
C PHE A 149 50.13 -12.84 16.56
N TYR A 150 49.72 -13.75 15.67
CA TYR A 150 48.33 -13.94 15.34
C TYR A 150 47.54 -14.40 16.57
N ARG A 151 48.04 -15.43 17.26
CA ARG A 151 47.35 -16.08 18.39
C ARG A 151 47.43 -15.29 19.68
N ASP A 152 48.59 -14.73 20.00
CA ASP A 152 48.91 -14.20 21.33
C ASP A 152 48.77 -12.68 21.41
N MET A 153 48.71 -12.00 20.24
CA MET A 153 48.60 -10.54 20.19
C MET A 153 47.42 -10.04 19.36
N TYR A 154 47.35 -10.39 18.09
CA TYR A 154 46.32 -9.87 17.19
C TYR A 154 44.91 -10.35 17.56
N VAL A 155 44.72 -11.67 17.70
CA VAL A 155 43.41 -12.25 18.06
C VAL A 155 42.96 -11.76 19.45
N PRO A 156 43.78 -11.84 20.52
CA PRO A 156 43.37 -11.37 21.84
C PRO A 156 43.14 -9.87 21.86
N PHE A 157 43.93 -9.07 21.14
CA PHE A 157 43.70 -7.64 21.04
C PHE A 157 42.38 -7.29 20.35
N VAL A 158 42.06 -7.95 19.23
CA VAL A 158 40.78 -7.75 18.54
C VAL A 158 39.61 -8.17 19.45
N ARG A 159 39.74 -9.30 20.16
CA ARG A 159 38.75 -9.78 21.15
C ARG A 159 38.56 -8.79 22.30
N ALA A 160 39.64 -8.41 22.98
CA ALA A 160 39.62 -7.50 24.12
C ALA A 160 39.08 -6.12 23.73
N ARG A 161 39.40 -5.67 22.51
CA ARG A 161 38.99 -4.34 22.03
C ARG A 161 37.55 -4.29 21.51
N HIS A 162 37.12 -5.28 20.72
CA HIS A 162 35.83 -5.24 20.02
C HIS A 162 34.77 -6.17 20.63
N ARG A 163 35.12 -6.94 21.66
CA ARG A 163 34.25 -7.93 22.32
C ARG A 163 33.64 -8.95 21.34
N THR A 164 34.25 -9.13 20.16
CA THR A 164 33.83 -10.09 19.13
C THR A 164 35.00 -10.61 18.31
N GLU A 165 34.98 -11.90 18.00
CA GLU A 165 35.97 -12.55 17.13
C GLU A 165 35.66 -12.41 15.64
N GLY A 166 34.41 -12.06 15.29
CA GLY A 166 33.95 -11.95 13.90
C GLY A 166 34.61 -10.84 13.08
N LEU A 167 35.48 -10.04 13.69
CA LEU A 167 36.29 -9.00 13.05
C LEU A 167 37.78 -9.40 12.91
N VAL A 168 38.19 -10.55 13.45
CA VAL A 168 39.54 -11.09 13.28
C VAL A 168 39.73 -11.48 11.82
N ARG A 169 40.71 -10.88 11.14
CA ARG A 169 41.05 -11.25 9.77
C ARG A 169 41.67 -12.65 9.77
N PRO A 170 41.27 -13.56 8.86
CA PRO A 170 41.80 -14.92 8.85
C PRO A 170 43.33 -14.95 8.72
N ALA A 171 43.98 -15.80 9.53
CA ALA A 171 45.43 -15.99 9.53
C ALA A 171 46.01 -16.17 8.12
N ARG A 172 45.34 -16.91 7.23
CA ARG A 172 45.83 -17.14 5.86
C ARG A 172 45.89 -15.87 5.00
N ARG A 173 44.97 -14.91 5.17
CA ARG A 173 44.99 -13.62 4.45
C ARG A 173 46.12 -12.75 4.97
N LEU A 174 46.31 -12.74 6.29
CA LEU A 174 47.41 -12.04 6.93
C LEU A 174 48.77 -12.68 6.61
N ARG A 175 48.83 -14.01 6.53
CA ARG A 175 50.03 -14.77 6.15
C ARG A 175 50.48 -14.47 4.71
N ARG A 176 49.54 -14.14 3.81
CA ARG A 176 49.85 -13.73 2.42
C ARG A 176 50.54 -12.36 2.37
N VAL A 177 50.10 -11.43 3.21
CA VAL A 177 50.73 -10.10 3.33
C VAL A 177 52.06 -10.23 4.08
N PHE A 178 52.07 -10.96 5.20
CA PHE A 178 53.26 -11.31 5.95
C PHE A 178 54.37 -11.93 5.09
N ARG A 179 54.04 -12.87 4.19
CA ARG A 179 55.03 -13.47 3.26
C ARG A 179 55.71 -12.45 2.33
N ARG A 180 55.11 -11.28 2.13
CA ARG A 180 55.64 -10.22 1.25
C ARG A 180 56.36 -9.11 2.00
N GLY A 181 56.25 -9.05 3.33
CA GLY A 181 56.80 -7.95 4.12
C GLY A 181 57.26 -8.41 5.49
N GLY A 182 56.36 -8.83 6.38
CA GLY A 182 56.74 -9.43 7.67
C GLY A 182 55.88 -8.96 8.83
N ILE A 183 56.33 -9.23 10.05
CA ILE A 183 55.75 -8.66 11.28
C ILE A 183 56.74 -7.71 11.90
N LEU A 184 56.31 -6.47 12.07
CA LEU A 184 57.01 -5.47 12.85
C LEU A 184 56.60 -5.60 14.32
N TRP A 185 57.56 -5.89 15.18
CA TRP A 185 57.42 -6.06 16.63
C TRP A 185 57.93 -4.84 17.37
N VAL A 186 57.40 -4.63 18.57
CA VAL A 186 57.89 -3.66 19.55
C VAL A 186 57.95 -4.32 20.92
N GLY A 187 59.05 -4.13 21.65
CA GLY A 187 59.33 -4.77 22.94
C GLY A 187 60.62 -4.28 23.61
N SER A 188 60.90 -4.72 24.83
CA SER A 188 62.21 -4.55 25.51
C SER A 188 62.58 -5.82 26.27
N ASP A 189 63.87 -6.03 26.55
CA ASP A 189 64.39 -7.12 27.40
C ASP A 189 63.88 -8.52 27.02
N GLY A 190 63.82 -8.79 25.71
CA GLY A 190 63.34 -10.07 25.15
C GLY A 190 61.82 -10.25 25.16
N MET A 191 61.07 -9.29 25.70
CA MET A 191 59.60 -9.32 25.79
C MET A 191 58.94 -8.50 24.69
N ARG A 192 58.18 -9.17 23.80
CA ARG A 192 57.39 -8.53 22.75
C ARG A 192 56.05 -8.05 23.32
N VAL A 193 55.75 -6.76 23.20
CA VAL A 193 54.56 -6.13 23.81
C VAL A 193 53.52 -5.68 22.79
N ALA A 194 53.92 -5.41 21.55
CA ALA A 194 52.99 -5.08 20.45
C ALA A 194 53.59 -5.42 19.08
N GLY A 195 52.75 -5.51 18.05
CA GLY A 195 53.24 -5.71 16.69
C GLY A 195 52.20 -5.50 15.60
N ALA A 196 52.66 -5.59 14.35
CA ALA A 196 51.83 -5.38 13.17
C ALA A 196 52.34 -6.12 11.92
N ILE A 197 51.42 -6.52 11.05
CA ILE A 197 51.75 -7.11 9.75
C ILE A 197 51.76 -6.01 8.70
N VAL A 198 52.90 -5.89 8.03
CA VAL A 198 53.20 -4.86 7.03
C VAL A 198 53.77 -5.50 5.76
N ALA A 199 53.56 -4.87 4.61
CA ALA A 199 54.21 -5.25 3.37
C ALA A 199 54.37 -4.07 2.40
N PRO A 200 55.57 -3.83 1.85
CA PRO A 200 55.75 -2.83 0.80
C PRO A 200 55.13 -3.32 -0.53
N ILE A 201 54.40 -2.44 -1.21
CA ILE A 201 53.80 -2.66 -2.52
C ILE A 201 54.04 -1.41 -3.37
N GLY A 202 55.07 -1.45 -4.21
CA GLY A 202 55.51 -0.26 -4.94
C GLY A 202 56.02 0.80 -3.97
N ASP A 203 55.49 2.02 -4.05
CA ASP A 203 55.83 3.11 -3.12
C ASP A 203 54.97 3.12 -1.84
N VAL A 204 54.12 2.12 -1.63
CA VAL A 204 53.16 2.09 -0.52
C VAL A 204 53.53 1.00 0.48
N LEU A 205 53.71 1.36 1.75
CA LEU A 205 53.75 0.40 2.84
C LEU A 205 52.32 0.04 3.24
N ASP A 206 51.91 -1.17 2.88
CA ASP A 206 50.58 -1.72 3.16
C ASP A 206 50.52 -2.28 4.60
N VAL A 207 49.64 -1.73 5.44
CA VAL A 207 49.44 -2.18 6.83
C VAL A 207 48.07 -2.82 7.01
N VAL A 208 48.07 -4.11 7.40
CA VAL A 208 46.86 -4.95 7.31
C VAL A 208 46.36 -5.44 8.67
N ALA A 209 47.19 -5.52 9.71
CA ALA A 209 46.80 -5.94 11.07
C ALA A 209 47.76 -5.42 12.16
N ILE A 210 47.25 -5.18 13.38
CA ILE A 210 48.00 -4.68 14.56
C ILE A 210 47.45 -5.32 15.85
N GLY A 211 48.29 -5.63 16.83
CA GLY A 211 47.88 -6.18 18.14
C GLY A 211 48.85 -5.86 19.30
N THR A 212 48.41 -6.13 20.54
CA THR A 212 49.24 -6.04 21.78
C THR A 212 49.25 -7.38 22.51
N ALA A 213 50.32 -7.65 23.25
CA ALA A 213 50.52 -8.90 23.98
C ALA A 213 49.36 -9.19 24.95
N GLY A 214 48.78 -10.38 24.85
CA GLY A 214 47.65 -10.83 25.67
C GLY A 214 46.36 -10.03 25.45
N GLY A 215 46.35 -9.09 24.49
CA GLY A 215 45.24 -8.15 24.29
C GLY A 215 45.12 -7.09 25.39
N ASP A 216 46.14 -6.93 26.24
CA ASP A 216 46.08 -5.98 27.36
C ASP A 216 46.08 -4.53 26.85
N LEU A 217 45.02 -3.81 27.19
CA LEU A 217 44.81 -2.40 26.84
C LEU A 217 45.61 -1.45 27.75
N GLY A 218 46.21 -1.95 28.84
CA GLY A 218 47.20 -1.27 29.66
C GLY A 218 48.47 -0.92 28.88
N TRP A 219 48.95 -1.84 28.02
CA TRP A 219 50.08 -1.57 27.12
C TRP A 219 49.81 -0.42 26.15
N ARG A 220 48.56 -0.23 25.74
CA ARG A 220 48.15 0.92 24.93
C ARG A 220 48.32 2.23 25.72
N LYS A 221 47.96 2.26 27.00
CA LYS A 221 48.16 3.45 27.86
C LYS A 221 49.65 3.71 28.13
N ALA A 222 50.47 2.67 28.15
CA ALA A 222 51.93 2.75 28.25
C ALA A 222 52.61 3.20 26.92
N GLY A 223 51.85 3.37 25.83
CA GLY A 223 52.35 3.90 24.55
C GLY A 223 52.69 2.86 23.48
N ALA A 224 52.42 1.56 23.70
CA ALA A 224 52.94 0.48 22.83
C ALA A 224 52.40 0.55 21.40
N LEU A 225 51.12 0.89 21.24
CA LEU A 225 50.56 1.12 19.90
C LEU A 225 51.19 2.35 19.23
N GLY A 226 51.51 3.39 20.00
CA GLY A 226 52.21 4.56 19.49
C GLY A 226 53.60 4.21 18.98
N ALA A 227 54.34 3.40 19.74
CA ALA A 227 55.64 2.88 19.32
C ALA A 227 55.55 2.04 18.03
N VAL A 228 54.52 1.20 17.88
CA VAL A 228 54.28 0.45 16.63
C VAL A 228 54.02 1.38 15.45
N TYR A 229 53.21 2.43 15.61
CA TYR A 229 52.98 3.40 14.53
C TYR A 229 54.24 4.20 14.17
N ALA A 230 55.06 4.58 15.16
CA ALA A 230 56.34 5.23 14.90
C ALA A 230 57.29 4.31 14.11
N ALA A 231 57.41 3.05 14.55
CA ALA A 231 58.24 2.06 13.88
C ALA A 231 57.75 1.71 12.46
N MET A 232 56.43 1.72 12.20
CA MET A 232 55.91 1.60 10.83
C MET A 232 56.36 2.74 9.93
N ILE A 233 56.38 3.97 10.44
CA ILE A 233 56.81 5.14 9.67
C ILE A 233 58.30 5.05 9.35
N GLU A 234 59.10 4.66 10.34
CA GLU A 234 60.54 4.45 10.15
C GLU A 234 60.83 3.29 9.18
N HIS A 235 60.09 2.18 9.30
CA HIS A 235 60.23 1.05 8.38
C HIS A 235 59.74 1.37 6.96
N ALA A 236 58.65 2.11 6.80
CA ALA A 236 58.20 2.56 5.48
C ALA A 236 59.31 3.36 4.78
N ARG A 237 60.02 4.21 5.53
CA ARG A 237 61.16 4.97 5.01
C ARG A 237 62.33 4.08 4.64
N SER A 238 62.67 3.07 5.46
CA SER A 238 63.76 2.15 5.15
C SER A 238 63.48 1.33 3.90
N GLU A 239 62.22 0.96 3.67
CA GLU A 239 61.76 0.24 2.47
C GLU A 239 61.52 1.17 1.26
N GLY A 240 61.84 2.47 1.36
CA GLY A 240 61.68 3.43 0.27
C GLY A 240 60.25 3.76 -0.12
N CYS A 241 59.27 3.46 0.74
CA CYS A 241 57.86 3.78 0.52
C CYS A 241 57.60 5.27 0.79
N SER A 242 56.78 5.91 -0.05
CA SER A 242 56.37 7.31 0.03
C SER A 242 55.02 7.48 0.77
N VAL A 243 54.22 6.42 0.89
CA VAL A 243 52.92 6.41 1.57
C VAL A 243 52.77 5.14 2.40
N ILE A 244 52.09 5.24 3.53
CA ILE A 244 51.64 4.13 4.34
C ILE A 244 50.12 4.06 4.18
N ASP A 245 49.65 3.04 3.47
CA ASP A 245 48.22 2.77 3.36
C ASP A 245 47.79 1.94 4.56
N LEU A 246 47.05 2.58 5.45
CA LEU A 246 46.42 1.89 6.59
C LEU A 246 45.15 1.13 6.17
N HIS A 247 44.91 1.10 4.85
CA HIS A 247 43.70 0.75 4.12
C HIS A 247 42.49 1.57 4.54
N GLY A 248 41.41 1.39 3.77
CA GLY A 248 40.08 1.51 4.31
C GLY A 248 39.95 0.55 5.51
N SER A 249 40.28 1.02 6.71
CA SER A 249 39.48 0.65 7.86
C SER A 249 38.05 0.90 7.39
N ARG A 250 37.26 -0.15 7.12
CA ARG A 250 35.80 0.05 7.07
C ARG A 250 35.54 0.87 8.31
N PRO A 251 34.98 2.08 8.21
CA PRO A 251 34.78 2.89 9.39
C PRO A 251 33.95 2.04 10.34
N SER A 252 34.64 1.49 11.34
CA SER A 252 34.02 0.89 12.49
C SER A 252 33.94 2.05 13.45
N LEU A 253 32.74 2.25 13.91
CA LEU A 253 32.29 3.54 14.36
C LEU A 253 32.14 3.52 15.89
N GLU A 254 32.36 2.34 16.48
CA GLU A 254 32.21 2.09 17.90
C GLU A 254 33.50 2.32 18.70
N ASP A 255 34.64 2.58 18.08
CA ASP A 255 35.94 2.31 18.73
C ASP A 255 36.99 3.45 18.74
N GLY A 256 36.65 4.63 18.20
CA GLY A 256 37.53 5.82 18.19
C GLY A 256 38.82 5.70 17.36
N LEU A 257 38.95 4.69 16.48
CA LEU A 257 40.19 4.41 15.74
C LEU A 257 40.55 5.52 14.74
N THR A 258 39.56 6.09 14.06
CA THR A 258 39.74 7.17 13.08
C THR A 258 40.38 8.40 13.73
N ARG A 259 39.96 8.72 14.97
CA ARG A 259 40.52 9.85 15.74
C ARG A 259 41.95 9.58 16.19
N TYR A 260 42.29 8.33 16.54
CA TYR A 260 43.64 7.97 16.94
C TYR A 260 44.62 8.00 15.75
N LYS A 261 44.27 7.41 14.60
CA LYS A 261 45.11 7.41 13.39
C LYS A 261 45.39 8.81 12.83
N ARG A 262 44.40 9.72 12.90
CA ARG A 262 44.59 11.14 12.52
C ARG A 262 45.65 11.86 13.34
N LYS A 263 45.81 11.51 14.63
CA LYS A 263 46.86 12.10 15.49
C LYS A 263 48.27 11.76 14.99
N TRP A 264 48.43 10.61 14.36
CA TRP A 264 49.66 10.15 13.71
C TRP A 264 49.81 10.64 12.26
N GLY A 265 49.02 11.65 11.84
CA GLY A 265 49.13 12.28 10.52
C GLY A 265 48.30 11.61 9.41
N ALA A 266 47.45 10.63 9.73
CA ALA A 266 46.66 9.94 8.71
C ALA A 266 45.54 10.83 8.13
N SER A 267 45.51 10.98 6.81
CA SER A 267 44.46 11.68 6.07
C SER A 267 43.39 10.71 5.58
N VAL A 268 42.14 11.16 5.58
CA VAL A 268 41.02 10.45 4.92
C VAL A 268 40.93 10.97 3.50
N TYR A 269 40.88 10.08 2.52
CA TYR A 269 40.80 10.50 1.12
C TYR A 269 39.68 9.78 0.38
N ASP A 270 39.11 10.52 -0.57
CA ASP A 270 38.15 10.02 -1.55
C ASP A 270 38.93 9.27 -2.65
N ARG A 271 38.56 8.03 -2.99
CA ARG A 271 39.19 7.28 -4.08
C ARG A 271 38.53 7.69 -5.39
N ALA A 272 39.05 8.76 -6.00
CA ALA A 272 38.54 9.34 -7.23
C ALA A 272 38.73 8.45 -8.49
N ASP A 273 39.54 7.40 -8.41
CA ASP A 273 39.91 6.50 -9.52
C ASP A 273 38.86 5.41 -9.85
N VAL A 274 37.62 5.55 -9.36
CA VAL A 274 36.60 4.50 -9.50
C VAL A 274 35.38 4.97 -10.32
N PRO A 275 35.42 4.86 -11.68
CA PRO A 275 34.29 5.24 -12.55
C PRO A 275 33.09 4.28 -12.48
N THR A 276 33.09 3.36 -11.51
CA THR A 276 32.07 2.31 -11.37
C THR A 276 31.54 2.32 -9.94
N THR A 277 30.23 2.49 -9.80
CA THR A 277 29.55 2.25 -8.52
C THR A 277 29.26 0.75 -8.44
N THR A 278 29.56 0.12 -7.31
CA THR A 278 29.16 -1.26 -7.06
C THR A 278 27.70 -1.23 -6.63
N LEU A 279 26.80 -1.61 -7.53
CA LEU A 279 25.39 -1.71 -7.20
C LEU A 279 25.13 -3.07 -6.55
N VAL A 280 24.49 -3.08 -5.39
CA VAL A 280 24.19 -4.31 -4.67
C VAL A 280 22.70 -4.38 -4.43
N ARG A 281 22.10 -5.47 -4.88
CA ARG A 281 20.74 -5.82 -4.54
C ARG A 281 20.77 -7.06 -3.69
N TRP A 282 19.99 -7.05 -2.62
CA TRP A 282 19.66 -8.25 -1.88
C TRP A 282 18.35 -8.75 -2.44
N ASP A 283 18.42 -9.82 -3.22
CA ASP A 283 17.24 -10.38 -3.88
C ASP A 283 16.35 -11.12 -2.87
N ARG A 284 16.93 -11.52 -1.73
CA ARG A 284 16.24 -12.09 -0.56
C ARG A 284 16.81 -11.53 0.73
N MET A 285 15.96 -11.02 1.62
CA MET A 285 16.38 -10.56 2.95
C MET A 285 16.45 -11.74 3.93
N SER A 286 17.27 -12.74 3.61
CA SER A 286 17.46 -13.91 4.48
C SER A 286 18.10 -13.48 5.82
N PRO A 287 18.00 -14.31 6.89
CA PRO A 287 18.67 -14.03 8.16
C PRO A 287 20.14 -13.59 7.98
N ALA A 288 20.83 -14.18 6.99
CA ALA A 288 22.20 -13.86 6.59
C ALA A 288 22.41 -12.43 6.14
N VAL A 289 21.52 -11.95 5.29
CA VAL A 289 21.58 -10.61 4.75
C VAL A 289 21.33 -9.58 5.84
N VAL A 290 20.33 -9.84 6.68
CA VAL A 290 19.96 -8.96 7.79
C VAL A 290 21.14 -8.84 8.77
N GLU A 291 21.73 -9.95 9.17
CA GLU A 291 22.86 -9.96 10.10
C GLU A 291 24.14 -9.36 9.50
N PHE A 292 24.35 -9.54 8.19
CA PHE A 292 25.43 -8.90 7.46
C PHE A 292 25.29 -7.37 7.49
N LEU A 293 24.10 -6.83 7.22
CA LEU A 293 23.86 -5.38 7.17
C LEU A 293 23.80 -4.72 8.56
N SER A 294 23.40 -5.45 9.62
CA SER A 294 23.45 -4.92 11.00
C SER A 294 24.87 -4.68 11.49
N SER A 295 25.77 -5.59 11.13
CA SER A 295 27.15 -5.62 11.64
C SER A 295 28.17 -4.96 10.70
N SER A 296 27.76 -4.59 9.50
CA SER A 296 28.62 -3.97 8.49
C SER A 296 27.80 -3.00 7.65
N PRO A 297 27.49 -1.81 8.20
CA PRO A 297 26.67 -0.83 7.50
C PRO A 297 27.36 -0.42 6.20
N LEU A 298 26.55 -0.32 5.16
CA LEU A 298 27.01 0.05 3.83
C LEU A 298 26.82 1.54 3.63
N LEU A 299 27.91 2.22 3.27
CA LEU A 299 27.88 3.63 2.96
C LEU A 299 27.53 3.80 1.48
N PHE A 300 26.68 4.77 1.13
CA PHE A 300 26.29 5.10 -0.24
C PHE A 300 26.08 6.60 -0.43
N ARG A 301 26.22 7.16 -1.63
CA ARG A 301 26.06 8.60 -1.87
C ARG A 301 24.73 8.90 -2.57
N ASP A 302 23.85 9.64 -1.91
CA ASP A 302 22.59 10.14 -2.49
C ASP A 302 22.75 11.61 -2.92
N GLY A 303 21.90 12.13 -3.81
CA GLY A 303 22.00 13.41 -4.54
C GLY A 303 22.21 14.71 -3.72
N GLY A 304 22.47 14.62 -2.41
CA GLY A 304 22.88 15.71 -1.52
C GLY A 304 24.04 15.40 -0.55
N GLY A 305 24.69 14.23 -0.59
CA GLY A 305 25.83 13.89 0.29
C GLY A 305 26.05 12.39 0.54
N LEU A 306 27.04 12.04 1.40
CA LEU A 306 27.31 10.65 1.79
C LEU A 306 26.23 10.15 2.77
N SER A 307 25.63 9.01 2.50
CA SER A 307 24.58 8.37 3.30
C SER A 307 25.01 6.97 3.77
N ALA A 308 24.35 6.39 4.77
CA ALA A 308 24.64 5.04 5.30
C ALA A 308 23.38 4.18 5.37
N LEU A 309 23.52 2.85 5.22
CA LEU A 309 22.47 1.84 5.42
C LEU A 309 22.94 0.83 6.47
N ALA A 310 22.17 0.64 7.53
CA ALA A 310 22.43 -0.28 8.63
C ALA A 310 21.15 -1.05 9.00
N VAL A 311 21.28 -2.09 9.79
CA VAL A 311 20.14 -2.80 10.40
C VAL A 311 20.33 -2.86 11.92
N CYS A 312 19.25 -2.72 12.70
CA CYS A 312 19.27 -2.84 14.16
C CYS A 312 18.45 -4.06 14.61
N ASP A 313 18.98 -4.84 15.56
CA ASP A 313 18.21 -5.92 16.20
C ASP A 313 17.33 -5.36 17.33
N ASP A 314 16.30 -6.11 17.74
CA ASP A 314 15.35 -5.71 18.79
C ASP A 314 16.05 -5.50 20.14
N GLY A 315 16.46 -4.24 20.38
CA GLY A 315 17.20 -3.81 21.57
C GLY A 315 18.27 -2.73 21.30
N ASP A 316 18.71 -2.56 20.05
CA ASP A 316 19.73 -1.56 19.69
C ASP A 316 19.09 -0.19 19.36
N ASN A 317 19.60 0.89 19.98
CA ASN A 317 19.08 2.25 19.78
C ASN A 317 19.64 2.88 18.47
N PRO A 318 18.78 3.28 17.51
CA PRO A 318 19.20 3.90 16.25
C PRO A 318 20.05 5.16 16.41
N THR A 319 19.87 5.92 17.50
CA THR A 319 20.65 7.14 17.81
C THR A 319 22.10 6.80 18.18
N ARG A 320 22.34 5.72 18.92
CA ARG A 320 23.70 5.19 19.16
C ARG A 320 24.33 4.70 17.86
N THR A 321 23.50 4.10 17.01
CA THR A 321 23.69 3.90 15.56
C THR A 321 24.50 5.03 14.92
N CYS A 322 23.90 6.22 15.00
CA CYS A 322 24.33 7.45 14.33
C CYS A 322 25.57 8.08 14.97
N GLU A 323 25.66 8.10 16.30
CA GLU A 323 26.81 8.65 17.04
C GLU A 323 28.08 7.87 16.78
N ARG A 324 27.92 6.55 16.62
CA ARG A 324 28.95 5.69 16.08
C ARG A 324 29.46 6.27 14.77
N LEU A 325 28.55 6.42 13.80
CA LEU A 325 28.83 6.56 12.36
C LEU A 325 29.57 7.84 11.91
N GLN A 326 29.97 8.73 12.84
CA GLN A 326 30.54 10.08 12.64
C GLN A 326 31.75 10.19 11.67
N LEU A 327 31.48 10.03 10.37
CA LEU A 327 32.41 10.27 9.28
C LEU A 327 32.21 11.70 8.77
N PRO A 328 33.30 12.46 8.53
CA PRO A 328 33.16 13.78 7.91
C PRO A 328 32.49 13.64 6.54
N GLY A 329 31.40 14.38 6.33
CA GLY A 329 30.64 14.38 5.08
C GLY A 329 29.44 13.43 5.04
N LEU A 330 29.19 12.61 6.08
CA LEU A 330 27.98 11.78 6.19
C LEU A 330 26.74 12.66 6.45
N SER A 331 25.91 12.84 5.43
CA SER A 331 24.68 13.63 5.43
C SER A 331 23.42 12.88 5.90
N ARG A 332 23.39 11.54 5.85
CA ARG A 332 22.17 10.76 6.19
C ARG A 332 22.47 9.31 6.60
N MET A 333 21.64 8.68 7.43
CA MET A 333 21.70 7.23 7.71
C MET A 333 20.30 6.61 7.70
N ILE A 334 20.18 5.41 7.13
CA ILE A 334 18.98 4.60 7.02
C ILE A 334 19.20 3.34 7.87
N VAL A 335 18.29 3.06 8.81
CA VAL A 335 18.36 1.92 9.73
C VAL A 335 17.13 1.05 9.51
N LEU A 336 17.31 -0.25 9.29
CA LEU A 336 16.20 -1.21 9.19
C LEU A 336 16.14 -2.03 10.48
N THR A 337 14.99 -2.19 11.13
CA THR A 337 14.87 -3.02 12.36
C THR A 337 14.28 -4.39 12.04
N ARG A 338 14.71 -5.46 12.73
CA ARG A 338 14.00 -6.76 12.68
C ARG A 338 12.64 -6.62 13.40
N ALA A 339 11.62 -7.35 12.96
CA ALA A 339 10.36 -7.47 13.70
C ALA A 339 10.47 -8.61 14.73
N PRO A 340 10.00 -8.46 15.98
CA PRO A 340 10.18 -9.48 17.01
C PRO A 340 9.32 -10.74 16.75
N GLY A 341 9.95 -11.92 16.85
CA GLY A 341 9.25 -13.22 16.79
C GLY A 341 8.65 -13.68 18.14
N PRO A 342 7.72 -14.65 18.16
CA PRO A 342 7.09 -15.14 19.39
C PRO A 342 8.06 -15.98 20.25
N ARG A 343 8.14 -15.68 21.55
CA ARG A 343 9.00 -16.41 22.51
C ARG A 343 8.42 -17.79 22.87
N PRO A 344 9.24 -18.87 22.92
CA PRO A 344 8.82 -20.16 23.46
C PRO A 344 8.81 -20.14 25.00
N ALA A 345 7.84 -20.85 25.58
CA ALA A 345 7.76 -21.09 27.01
C ALA A 345 8.93 -21.98 27.47
N ALA A 346 9.67 -21.53 28.49
CA ALA A 346 10.56 -22.37 29.27
C ALA A 346 10.19 -22.24 30.75
N SER A 347 9.97 -23.42 31.32
CA SER A 347 9.53 -23.76 32.66
C SER A 347 10.51 -23.39 33.78
N GLY A 348 9.94 -22.93 34.89
CA GLY A 348 10.30 -23.39 36.25
C GLY A 348 11.64 -22.95 36.83
N ASN A 349 11.60 -21.92 37.68
CA ASN A 349 12.02 -22.13 39.06
C ASN A 349 11.36 -21.11 39.99
N LEU A 350 10.55 -21.66 40.89
CA LEU A 350 9.96 -21.01 42.05
C LEU A 350 11.06 -20.50 42.98
N ARG A 351 11.05 -19.21 43.30
CA ARG A 351 11.37 -18.75 44.66
C ARG A 351 10.46 -17.58 45.04
N ALA A 352 9.60 -17.88 46.01
CA ALA A 352 8.75 -16.94 46.70
C ALA A 352 9.56 -16.07 47.68
N ALA A 353 9.15 -14.81 47.83
CA ALA A 353 9.33 -14.00 49.03
C ALA A 353 8.25 -12.90 49.08
N PRO A 354 7.83 -12.44 50.28
CA PRO A 354 6.42 -12.28 50.59
C PRO A 354 5.89 -10.84 50.53
N LEU A 355 4.59 -10.75 50.25
CA LEU A 355 3.77 -9.56 50.46
C LEU A 355 3.57 -9.32 51.97
N ARG A 356 3.98 -8.14 52.46
CA ARG A 356 3.43 -7.54 53.69
C ARG A 356 2.36 -6.55 53.29
N GLY A 357 1.14 -6.83 53.72
CA GLY A 357 -0.04 -6.04 53.42
C GLY A 357 -0.16 -4.75 54.21
N ARG A 358 -1.06 -3.88 53.73
CA ARG A 358 -1.84 -2.98 54.57
C ARG A 358 -3.25 -2.84 53.97
N ARG A 359 -4.23 -3.21 54.80
CA ARG A 359 -5.67 -3.03 54.62
C ARG A 359 -6.07 -1.63 55.06
N ILE A 360 -6.96 -0.98 54.29
CA ILE A 360 -7.99 -0.01 54.74
C ILE A 360 -9.13 -0.16 53.68
N ARG A 361 -10.19 -0.99 53.88
CA ARG A 361 -11.56 -0.70 54.40
C ARG A 361 -12.06 0.74 54.11
N SER A 362 -13.27 1.06 53.63
CA SER A 362 -14.46 0.38 53.11
C SER A 362 -15.52 1.48 52.82
N ALA A 363 -16.53 1.16 51.98
CA ALA A 363 -17.85 1.81 51.77
C ALA A 363 -17.91 2.95 50.72
N GLY A 364 -18.87 3.01 49.78
CA GLY A 364 -20.08 2.20 49.57
C GLY A 364 -20.77 2.49 48.21
N ALA A 365 -21.90 1.78 47.98
CA ALA A 365 -22.82 1.76 46.82
C ALA A 365 -22.34 0.92 45.60
N HIS A 366 -22.63 -0.38 45.42
CA HIS A 366 -23.93 -1.06 45.19
C HIS A 366 -24.83 -0.39 44.13
N CYS A 367 -24.81 -0.88 42.87
CA CYS A 367 -25.81 -1.83 42.35
C CYS A 367 -25.64 -2.11 40.84
N ALA A 368 -25.88 -3.37 40.44
CA ALA A 368 -26.26 -3.88 39.11
C ALA A 368 -25.30 -3.77 37.91
N ARG A 369 -24.34 -4.70 37.82
CA ARG A 369 -23.85 -5.23 36.53
C ARG A 369 -24.51 -6.59 36.27
N GLN A 370 -25.55 -6.62 35.44
CA GLN A 370 -26.00 -7.84 34.77
C GLN A 370 -26.46 -7.55 33.34
N ARG A 371 -25.80 -8.23 32.40
CA ARG A 371 -26.28 -8.69 31.08
C ARG A 371 -27.04 -7.68 30.22
N LEU A 372 -26.31 -6.97 29.36
CA LEU A 372 -26.84 -6.56 28.06
C LEU A 372 -26.00 -7.25 26.97
N LYS A 373 -26.59 -8.29 26.38
CA LYS A 373 -26.13 -8.87 25.11
C LYS A 373 -26.33 -7.79 24.04
N GLU A 374 -25.23 -7.15 23.67
CA GLU A 374 -25.15 -6.17 22.59
C GLU A 374 -25.65 -6.78 21.27
N ARG A 375 -26.61 -6.12 20.63
CA ARG A 375 -26.93 -6.29 19.21
C ARG A 375 -26.84 -4.92 18.57
N ARG A 376 -25.97 -4.75 17.57
CA ARG A 376 -25.58 -3.48 16.90
C ARG A 376 -26.09 -3.40 15.45
N ARG A 377 -26.53 -2.21 14.98
CA ARG A 377 -27.67 -2.14 14.02
C ARG A 377 -27.84 -0.85 13.11
N MET A 378 -28.07 -0.95 11.74
CA MET A 378 -28.36 0.01 10.58
C MET A 378 -29.74 -0.07 9.76
N CYS A 379 -29.99 0.60 8.56
CA CYS A 379 -31.19 0.63 7.61
C CYS A 379 -31.11 -0.15 6.23
N GLY A 380 -32.26 -0.61 5.66
CA GLY A 380 -32.39 -1.11 4.27
C GLY A 380 -33.84 -1.14 3.73
N ILE A 381 -34.05 -0.99 2.40
CA ILE A 381 -35.39 -0.96 1.76
C ILE A 381 -35.64 -2.16 0.85
N ALA A 382 -36.89 -2.61 0.75
CA ALA A 382 -37.36 -3.61 -0.21
C ALA A 382 -38.87 -3.48 -0.48
N GLY A 383 -39.36 -4.03 -1.58
CA GLY A 383 -40.80 -4.02 -1.87
C GLY A 383 -41.21 -4.60 -3.21
N MET A 384 -42.53 -4.63 -3.44
CA MET A 384 -43.15 -5.19 -4.63
C MET A 384 -44.33 -4.31 -5.08
N ALA A 385 -44.37 -3.93 -6.36
CA ALA A 385 -45.51 -3.28 -7.00
C ALA A 385 -46.11 -4.21 -8.06
N PHE A 386 -47.42 -4.42 -8.03
CA PHE A 386 -48.10 -5.36 -8.91
C PHE A 386 -48.67 -4.68 -10.15
N ARG A 387 -48.76 -5.44 -11.25
CA ARG A 387 -49.51 -5.03 -12.45
C ARG A 387 -51.01 -4.98 -12.17
N ASP A 388 -51.51 -5.97 -11.44
CA ASP A 388 -52.89 -6.01 -10.95
C ASP A 388 -53.03 -5.05 -9.74
N PRO A 389 -53.82 -3.97 -9.86
CA PRO A 389 -53.97 -2.97 -8.80
C PRO A 389 -54.74 -3.49 -7.58
N ALA A 390 -55.45 -4.62 -7.68
CA ALA A 390 -56.14 -5.23 -6.55
C ALA A 390 -55.22 -6.16 -5.74
N ARG A 391 -54.12 -6.62 -6.33
CA ARG A 391 -53.19 -7.56 -5.70
C ARG A 391 -52.29 -6.86 -4.69
N ALA A 392 -52.12 -7.46 -3.53
CA ALA A 392 -51.15 -7.04 -2.51
C ALA A 392 -50.14 -8.17 -2.26
N PRO A 393 -48.91 -7.85 -1.83
CA PRO A 393 -47.94 -8.88 -1.46
C PRO A 393 -48.35 -9.55 -0.15
N ASP A 394 -48.10 -10.85 -0.04
CA ASP A 394 -48.23 -11.55 1.23
C ASP A 394 -47.22 -11.01 2.26
N SER A 395 -47.68 -10.86 3.51
CA SER A 395 -46.87 -10.33 4.61
C SER A 395 -45.64 -11.19 4.90
N ALA A 396 -45.73 -12.52 4.75
CA ALA A 396 -44.56 -13.37 4.99
C ALA A 396 -43.48 -13.13 3.92
N THR A 397 -43.88 -12.82 2.69
CA THR A 397 -42.94 -12.46 1.61
C THR A 397 -42.19 -11.17 1.92
N LEU A 398 -42.89 -10.09 2.29
CA LEU A 398 -42.24 -8.84 2.69
C LEU A 398 -41.32 -9.01 3.91
N ARG A 399 -41.73 -9.83 4.89
CA ARG A 399 -40.88 -10.15 6.06
C ARG A 399 -39.59 -10.85 5.66
N ARG A 400 -39.64 -11.84 4.75
CA ARG A 400 -38.41 -12.49 4.22
C ARG A 400 -37.48 -11.48 3.54
N MET A 401 -38.03 -10.57 2.76
CA MET A 401 -37.27 -9.50 2.10
C MET A 401 -36.65 -8.52 3.10
N ALA A 402 -37.35 -8.21 4.21
CA ALA A 402 -36.79 -7.41 5.29
C ALA A 402 -35.71 -8.16 6.08
N ASP A 403 -35.96 -9.41 6.45
CA ASP A 403 -35.10 -10.19 7.34
C ASP A 403 -33.72 -10.45 6.73
N ILE A 404 -33.65 -10.66 5.40
CA ILE A 404 -32.37 -10.83 4.71
C ILE A 404 -31.53 -9.55 4.67
N LEU A 405 -32.17 -8.39 4.84
CA LEU A 405 -31.53 -7.07 4.96
C LEU A 405 -31.24 -6.67 6.41
N ARG A 406 -31.47 -7.56 7.38
CA ARG A 406 -31.30 -7.22 8.80
C ARG A 406 -29.89 -6.74 9.13
N HIS A 407 -28.82 -7.23 8.51
CA HIS A 407 -27.45 -6.74 8.75
C HIS A 407 -27.30 -5.27 8.41
N ARG A 408 -27.97 -4.85 7.34
CA ARG A 408 -28.06 -3.45 6.99
C ARG A 408 -28.87 -2.69 7.98
N GLY A 409 -29.63 -3.32 8.86
CA GLY A 409 -31.04 -3.08 9.10
C GLY A 409 -31.63 -3.24 10.52
N PRO A 410 -30.92 -3.47 11.64
CA PRO A 410 -31.53 -4.13 12.77
C PRO A 410 -32.26 -3.29 13.83
N ASP A 411 -32.17 -1.95 13.94
CA ASP A 411 -32.74 -1.18 15.09
C ASP A 411 -34.27 -1.31 15.12
N GLY A 412 -34.89 -1.30 13.93
CA GLY A 412 -36.31 -1.53 13.75
C GLY A 412 -36.63 -2.19 12.42
N ASP A 413 -37.90 -2.50 12.21
CA ASP A 413 -38.48 -2.83 10.92
C ASP A 413 -39.84 -2.14 10.77
N GLY A 414 -40.26 -1.98 9.52
CA GLY A 414 -41.51 -1.35 9.17
C GLY A 414 -42.06 -1.92 7.87
N PHE A 415 -43.38 -1.93 7.75
CA PHE A 415 -44.08 -2.52 6.62
C PHE A 415 -45.25 -1.65 6.22
N HIS A 416 -45.50 -1.55 4.92
CA HIS A 416 -46.72 -0.96 4.38
C HIS A 416 -47.28 -1.93 3.34
N VAL A 417 -48.56 -2.26 3.45
CA VAL A 417 -49.25 -3.16 2.53
C VAL A 417 -50.54 -2.47 2.11
N ALA A 418 -50.71 -2.29 0.81
CA ALA A 418 -51.90 -1.70 0.22
C ALA A 418 -52.20 -2.39 -1.14
N PRO A 419 -53.40 -2.21 -1.71
CA PRO A 419 -53.67 -2.69 -3.06
C PRO A 419 -52.64 -2.16 -4.08
N GLY A 420 -52.01 -3.07 -4.81
CA GLY A 420 -50.99 -2.79 -5.81
C GLY A 420 -49.55 -2.64 -5.30
N ILE A 421 -49.31 -2.54 -3.99
CA ILE A 421 -47.98 -2.24 -3.44
C ILE A 421 -47.71 -2.89 -2.07
N GLY A 422 -46.46 -3.25 -1.83
CA GLY A 422 -45.98 -3.36 -0.45
C GLY A 422 -44.53 -2.96 -0.28
N PHE A 423 -44.25 -2.33 0.86
CA PHE A 423 -42.94 -1.92 1.31
C PHE A 423 -42.52 -2.69 2.54
N ALA A 424 -41.22 -2.97 2.59
CA ALA A 424 -40.52 -3.55 3.69
C ALA A 424 -39.30 -2.68 3.99
N PHE A 425 -39.13 -2.33 5.25
CA PHE A 425 -38.06 -1.48 5.72
C PHE A 425 -37.35 -2.12 6.91
N ARG A 426 -36.05 -1.91 6.95
CA ARG A 426 -35.18 -2.20 8.07
C ARG A 426 -34.56 -0.89 8.49
N ARG A 427 -34.49 -0.59 9.79
CA ARG A 427 -34.12 0.74 10.31
C ARG A 427 -32.81 0.72 11.08
N LEU A 428 -31.98 1.72 10.81
CA LEU A 428 -30.94 2.33 11.63
C LEU A 428 -31.53 3.59 12.21
N ALA A 429 -31.39 3.78 13.50
CA ALA A 429 -31.66 5.09 14.07
C ALA A 429 -30.37 5.94 14.02
N ILE A 430 -30.28 6.89 13.08
CA ILE A 430 -29.26 7.98 13.05
C ILE A 430 -29.90 9.31 13.41
N ILE A 431 -30.91 9.74 12.64
CA ILE A 431 -31.65 10.99 12.83
C ILE A 431 -33.06 10.65 13.29
N ASP A 432 -33.53 11.40 14.28
CA ASP A 432 -34.83 11.25 14.91
C ASP A 432 -35.04 9.84 15.46
N LEU A 433 -34.25 9.49 16.48
CA LEU A 433 -34.23 8.14 17.05
C LEU A 433 -35.61 7.66 17.53
N ALA A 434 -36.48 8.59 17.93
CA ALA A 434 -37.77 8.31 18.53
C ALA A 434 -38.91 8.19 17.51
N THR A 435 -39.01 9.11 16.53
CA THR A 435 -40.18 9.18 15.63
C THR A 435 -39.87 8.92 14.16
N GLY A 436 -38.61 8.73 13.80
CA GLY A 436 -38.18 8.53 12.40
C GLY A 436 -38.38 7.11 11.86
N ASP A 437 -39.39 6.38 12.34
CA ASP A 437 -39.73 5.06 11.80
C ASP A 437 -40.32 5.19 10.39
N GLN A 438 -39.94 4.29 9.49
CA GLN A 438 -40.44 4.25 8.11
C GLN A 438 -41.18 2.93 7.89
N PRO A 439 -42.18 2.86 6.98
CA PRO A 439 -42.57 3.87 5.98
C PRO A 439 -43.18 5.16 6.55
N ILE A 440 -42.83 6.30 5.95
CA ILE A 440 -43.36 7.63 6.33
C ILE A 440 -44.40 8.05 5.30
N ALA A 441 -45.52 8.62 5.76
CA ALA A 441 -46.58 9.13 4.88
C ALA A 441 -46.75 10.65 5.01
N ASN A 442 -47.31 11.27 3.99
CA ASN A 442 -47.80 12.65 4.06
C ASN A 442 -49.02 12.78 5.00
N GLU A 443 -49.57 13.99 5.13
CA GLU A 443 -50.59 14.35 6.11
C GLU A 443 -51.88 13.55 5.96
N ASP A 444 -52.28 13.22 4.73
CA ASP A 444 -53.50 12.49 4.41
C ASP A 444 -53.27 10.99 4.14
N GLY A 445 -52.01 10.53 4.19
CA GLY A 445 -51.63 9.14 4.01
C GLY A 445 -51.67 8.64 2.56
N THR A 446 -51.87 9.53 1.58
CA THR A 446 -51.97 9.16 0.16
C THR A 446 -50.62 8.95 -0.53
N VAL A 447 -49.56 9.54 0.01
CA VAL A 447 -48.18 9.37 -0.45
C VAL A 447 -47.35 8.73 0.66
N VAL A 448 -46.67 7.63 0.36
CA VAL A 448 -45.87 6.87 1.32
C VAL A 448 -44.46 6.66 0.79
N VAL A 449 -43.44 6.85 1.62
CA VAL A 449 -42.03 6.71 1.26
C VAL A 449 -41.28 5.75 2.19
N VAL A 450 -40.36 5.00 1.61
CA VAL A 450 -39.22 4.41 2.30
C VAL A 450 -37.92 4.89 1.64
N CYS A 451 -36.90 5.15 2.45
CA CYS A 451 -35.61 5.67 2.02
C CYS A 451 -34.48 4.99 2.81
N ASN A 452 -33.52 4.45 2.08
CA ASN A 452 -32.20 4.12 2.62
C ASN A 452 -31.24 5.24 2.22
N GLY A 453 -30.88 6.10 3.16
CA GLY A 453 -30.07 7.28 2.87
C GLY A 453 -30.23 8.39 3.89
N GLU A 454 -29.66 9.55 3.54
CA GLU A 454 -29.61 10.76 4.35
C GLU A 454 -29.83 11.98 3.45
N ILE A 455 -30.80 12.84 3.81
CA ILE A 455 -31.08 14.12 3.16
C ILE A 455 -30.40 15.22 3.98
N TYR A 456 -29.18 15.59 3.60
CA TYR A 456 -28.36 16.51 4.40
C TYR A 456 -28.94 17.91 4.51
N ASN A 457 -29.69 18.39 3.52
CA ASN A 457 -30.36 19.70 3.55
C ASN A 457 -31.77 19.67 4.16
N HIS A 458 -32.16 18.62 4.89
CA HIS A 458 -33.51 18.48 5.43
C HIS A 458 -33.91 19.61 6.40
N VAL A 459 -32.97 20.22 7.12
CA VAL A 459 -33.25 21.33 8.04
C VAL A 459 -33.76 22.55 7.27
N GLU A 460 -33.07 22.91 6.19
CA GLU A 460 -33.45 24.01 5.30
C GLU A 460 -34.76 23.68 4.56
N LEU A 461 -34.89 22.45 4.06
CA LEU A 461 -36.10 21.99 3.36
C LEU A 461 -37.32 22.02 4.28
N ARG A 462 -37.21 21.50 5.50
CA ARG A 462 -38.28 21.50 6.51
C ARG A 462 -38.76 22.91 6.81
N THR A 463 -37.84 23.85 6.99
CA THR A 463 -38.19 25.26 7.23
C THR A 463 -39.01 25.83 6.07
N ARG A 464 -38.59 25.56 4.82
CA ARG A 464 -39.27 26.02 3.62
C ARG A 464 -40.65 25.37 3.43
N LEU A 465 -40.74 24.06 3.60
CA LEU A 465 -41.97 23.27 3.42
C LEU A 465 -43.00 23.59 4.52
N ALA A 466 -42.55 23.78 5.76
CA ALA A 466 -43.43 24.22 6.85
C ALA A 466 -44.01 25.62 6.56
N ALA A 467 -43.20 26.53 6.01
CA ALA A 467 -43.67 27.85 5.58
C ALA A 467 -44.66 27.78 4.39
N ALA A 468 -44.59 26.72 3.58
CA ALA A 468 -45.54 26.45 2.51
C ALA A 468 -46.83 25.75 2.99
N GLY A 469 -46.93 25.41 4.28
CA GLY A 469 -48.13 24.86 4.91
C GLY A 469 -48.08 23.36 5.22
N HIS A 470 -46.97 22.68 4.91
CA HIS A 470 -46.80 21.26 5.24
C HIS A 470 -46.65 21.03 6.74
N ARG A 471 -47.27 19.97 7.25
CA ARG A 471 -47.24 19.57 8.67
C ARG A 471 -46.45 18.29 8.85
N PHE A 472 -45.28 18.44 9.44
CA PHE A 472 -44.41 17.32 9.79
C PHE A 472 -44.86 16.62 11.08
N ARG A 473 -44.84 15.30 11.05
CA ARG A 473 -45.13 14.38 12.15
C ARG A 473 -43.87 13.86 12.85
N THR A 474 -42.74 13.85 12.16
CA THR A 474 -41.46 13.34 12.63
C THR A 474 -40.40 14.45 12.57
N ALA A 475 -39.24 14.24 13.18
CA ALA A 475 -38.04 15.04 12.96
C ALA A 475 -37.10 14.42 11.92
N SER A 476 -37.47 13.28 11.33
CA SER A 476 -36.72 12.58 10.31
C SER A 476 -36.43 13.47 9.10
N ASP A 477 -35.25 13.29 8.52
CA ASP A 477 -34.84 13.89 7.25
C ASP A 477 -35.69 13.37 6.08
N VAL A 478 -36.10 12.09 6.15
CA VAL A 478 -36.87 11.38 5.11
C VAL A 478 -38.27 11.95 4.92
N GLU A 479 -38.90 12.50 5.95
CA GLU A 479 -40.24 13.10 5.83
C GLU A 479 -40.27 14.30 4.87
N THR A 480 -39.14 14.99 4.67
CA THR A 480 -39.06 16.07 3.68
C THR A 480 -39.35 15.58 2.26
N ILE A 481 -39.16 14.29 1.98
CA ILE A 481 -39.34 13.70 0.64
C ILE A 481 -40.82 13.70 0.23
N VAL A 482 -41.73 13.29 1.12
CA VAL A 482 -43.17 13.24 0.77
C VAL A 482 -43.71 14.62 0.47
N HIS A 483 -43.34 15.63 1.26
CA HIS A 483 -43.79 17.00 1.04
C HIS A 483 -43.14 17.65 -0.19
N LEU A 484 -41.86 17.37 -0.48
CA LEU A 484 -41.25 17.81 -1.73
C LEU A 484 -41.93 17.20 -2.95
N TYR A 485 -42.37 15.95 -2.85
CA TYR A 485 -43.13 15.30 -3.92
C TYR A 485 -44.48 15.97 -4.14
N GLU A 486 -45.17 16.38 -3.08
CA GLU A 486 -46.43 17.14 -3.18
C GLU A 486 -46.23 18.48 -3.91
N GLU A 487 -45.17 19.23 -3.61
CA GLU A 487 -44.91 20.53 -4.25
C GLU A 487 -44.36 20.44 -5.68
N HIS A 488 -43.52 19.44 -5.97
CA HIS A 488 -42.70 19.43 -7.18
C HIS A 488 -42.94 18.21 -8.09
N GLY A 489 -43.79 17.27 -7.67
CA GLY A 489 -44.01 16.00 -8.34
C GLY A 489 -42.68 15.29 -8.59
N ASP A 490 -42.50 14.74 -9.79
CA ASP A 490 -41.30 14.00 -10.22
C ASP A 490 -39.97 14.76 -10.07
N ARG A 491 -40.00 16.09 -9.97
CA ARG A 491 -38.79 16.91 -9.80
C ARG A 491 -38.36 17.09 -8.34
N PHE A 492 -39.04 16.46 -7.38
CA PHE A 492 -38.66 16.53 -5.96
C PHE A 492 -37.18 16.20 -5.72
N VAL A 493 -36.62 15.26 -6.51
CA VAL A 493 -35.21 14.82 -6.46
C VAL A 493 -34.20 15.94 -6.78
N ASP A 494 -34.61 16.97 -7.53
CA ASP A 494 -33.75 18.10 -7.88
C ASP A 494 -33.40 18.94 -6.64
N HIS A 495 -34.27 18.91 -5.63
CA HIS A 495 -34.13 19.67 -4.38
C HIS A 495 -33.38 18.91 -3.28
N LEU A 496 -33.14 17.60 -3.46
CA LEU A 496 -32.47 16.77 -2.48
C LEU A 496 -30.95 16.91 -2.57
N ARG A 497 -30.31 17.23 -1.45
CA ARG A 497 -28.85 17.18 -1.26
C ARG A 497 -28.53 16.06 -0.28
N GLY A 498 -28.16 14.89 -0.80
CA GLY A 498 -28.05 13.69 0.02
C GLY A 498 -27.51 12.48 -0.73
N MET A 499 -27.38 11.38 0.01
CA MET A 499 -27.18 10.03 -0.52
C MET A 499 -28.45 9.23 -0.26
N PHE A 500 -29.03 8.56 -1.25
CA PHE A 500 -30.34 7.95 -1.08
C PHE A 500 -30.68 6.90 -2.14
N ALA A 501 -31.43 5.90 -1.68
CA ALA A 501 -32.26 5.03 -2.49
C ALA A 501 -33.69 5.17 -1.95
N ILE A 502 -34.59 5.72 -2.77
CA ILE A 502 -35.97 6.07 -2.41
C ILE A 502 -36.92 5.14 -3.14
N ALA A 503 -37.94 4.65 -2.43
CA ALA A 503 -39.15 4.11 -3.00
C ALA A 503 -40.35 4.89 -2.47
N LEU A 504 -41.08 5.56 -3.36
CA LEU A 504 -42.24 6.38 -3.05
C LEU A 504 -43.46 5.83 -3.79
N TRP A 505 -44.55 5.65 -3.06
CA TRP A 505 -45.85 5.25 -3.60
C TRP A 505 -46.81 6.43 -3.56
N ASP A 506 -47.32 6.80 -4.74
CA ASP A 506 -48.44 7.72 -4.90
C ASP A 506 -49.70 6.90 -5.15
N ALA A 507 -50.56 6.78 -4.13
CA ALA A 507 -51.78 5.99 -4.22
C ALA A 507 -52.82 6.58 -5.19
N PRO A 508 -53.10 7.90 -5.21
CA PRO A 508 -53.99 8.52 -6.20
C PRO A 508 -53.60 8.23 -7.65
N ARG A 509 -52.29 8.28 -7.97
CA ARG A 509 -51.77 7.99 -9.31
C ARG A 509 -51.45 6.51 -9.55
N ARG A 510 -51.57 5.67 -8.52
CA ARG A 510 -51.17 4.24 -8.50
C ARG A 510 -49.78 4.02 -9.05
N ARG A 511 -48.84 4.83 -8.57
CA ARG A 511 -47.51 4.95 -9.16
C ARG A 511 -46.43 4.72 -8.12
N LEU A 512 -45.53 3.80 -8.43
CA LEU A 512 -44.28 3.61 -7.71
C LEU A 512 -43.18 4.43 -8.39
N LEU A 513 -42.46 5.23 -7.61
CA LEU A 513 -41.24 5.91 -8.00
C LEU A 513 -40.07 5.33 -7.22
N LEU A 514 -39.07 4.83 -7.96
CA LEU A 514 -37.77 4.43 -7.43
C LEU A 514 -36.74 5.46 -7.85
N ALA A 515 -36.06 6.12 -6.91
CA ALA A 515 -35.03 7.11 -7.23
C ALA A 515 -33.72 6.76 -6.54
N ARG A 516 -32.62 6.83 -7.29
CA ARG A 516 -31.25 6.61 -6.78
C ARG A 516 -30.46 7.90 -6.85
N ASP A 517 -29.64 8.16 -5.84
CA ASP A 517 -28.82 9.38 -5.76
C ASP A 517 -27.86 9.55 -6.96
N ARG A 518 -27.36 10.77 -7.11
CA ARG A 518 -26.57 11.26 -8.24
C ARG A 518 -25.32 10.40 -8.54
N PHE A 519 -24.71 9.82 -7.52
CA PHE A 519 -23.47 9.06 -7.65
C PHE A 519 -23.66 7.55 -7.41
N GLY A 520 -24.89 7.13 -7.05
CA GLY A 520 -25.21 5.76 -6.72
C GLY A 520 -24.58 5.30 -5.41
N ILE A 521 -24.40 6.22 -4.45
CA ILE A 521 -23.83 5.95 -3.13
C ILE A 521 -24.66 4.87 -2.43
N LYS A 522 -25.98 5.01 -2.45
CA LYS A 522 -26.89 3.98 -1.94
C LYS A 522 -27.31 3.04 -3.05
N PRO A 523 -27.23 1.71 -2.86
CA PRO A 523 -27.60 0.74 -3.87
C PRO A 523 -29.13 0.61 -3.98
N LEU A 524 -29.60 0.40 -5.21
CA LEU A 524 -31.00 0.11 -5.51
C LEU A 524 -31.10 -0.79 -6.74
N TYR A 525 -31.68 -1.97 -6.52
CA TYR A 525 -31.89 -3.00 -7.53
C TYR A 525 -33.38 -3.20 -7.78
N TYR A 526 -33.72 -3.64 -8.98
CA TYR A 526 -35.08 -4.02 -9.34
C TYR A 526 -35.10 -5.21 -10.31
N ALA A 527 -36.24 -5.89 -10.36
CA ALA A 527 -36.54 -6.93 -11.32
C ALA A 527 -37.98 -6.77 -11.80
N VAL A 528 -38.19 -6.96 -13.09
CA VAL A 528 -39.53 -6.96 -13.69
C VAL A 528 -39.90 -8.40 -14.01
N THR A 529 -41.02 -8.85 -13.45
CA THR A 529 -41.63 -10.16 -13.73
C THR A 529 -42.96 -9.94 -14.45
N ASP A 530 -43.60 -11.02 -14.93
CA ASP A 530 -44.87 -10.93 -15.66
C ASP A 530 -45.98 -10.21 -14.88
N GLY A 531 -45.94 -10.26 -13.54
CA GLY A 531 -46.99 -9.71 -12.67
C GLY A 531 -46.55 -8.58 -11.74
N ALA A 532 -45.26 -8.29 -11.60
CA ALA A 532 -44.78 -7.33 -10.60
C ALA A 532 -43.41 -6.74 -10.93
N LEU A 533 -43.17 -5.54 -10.42
CA LEU A 533 -41.84 -4.98 -10.19
C LEU A 533 -41.43 -5.26 -8.74
N VAL A 534 -40.29 -5.91 -8.55
CA VAL A 534 -39.70 -6.22 -7.23
C VAL A 534 -38.43 -5.41 -7.07
N PHE A 535 -38.20 -4.82 -5.90
CA PHE A 535 -37.02 -3.98 -5.69
C PHE A 535 -36.41 -4.18 -4.29
N GLY A 536 -35.16 -3.76 -4.13
CA GLY A 536 -34.51 -3.70 -2.83
C GLY A 536 -33.13 -3.07 -2.87
N SER A 537 -32.59 -2.75 -1.69
CA SER A 537 -31.23 -2.23 -1.53
C SER A 537 -30.16 -3.24 -1.95
N GLU A 538 -30.47 -4.53 -1.95
CA GLU A 538 -29.55 -5.62 -2.31
C GLU A 538 -30.30 -6.68 -3.13
N GLN A 539 -29.64 -7.34 -4.08
CA GLN A 539 -30.22 -8.36 -4.95
C GLN A 539 -30.84 -9.50 -4.14
N LYS A 540 -30.25 -9.85 -2.99
CA LYS A 540 -30.77 -10.91 -2.12
C LYS A 540 -32.13 -10.61 -1.51
N ALA A 541 -32.52 -9.33 -1.40
CA ALA A 541 -33.89 -8.96 -1.03
C ALA A 541 -34.88 -9.32 -2.14
N ILE A 542 -34.50 -9.11 -3.40
CA ILE A 542 -35.32 -9.51 -4.57
C ILE A 542 -35.41 -11.03 -4.64
N LEU A 543 -34.30 -11.75 -4.47
CA LEU A 543 -34.29 -13.22 -4.44
C LEU A 543 -35.14 -13.80 -3.29
N ALA A 544 -35.12 -13.18 -2.11
CA ALA A 544 -35.93 -13.59 -0.96
C ALA A 544 -37.45 -13.46 -1.20
N SER A 545 -37.87 -12.66 -2.19
CA SER A 545 -39.28 -12.59 -2.59
C SER A 545 -39.78 -13.92 -3.19
N GLY A 546 -38.88 -14.72 -3.79
CA GLY A 546 -39.21 -15.92 -4.55
C GLY A 546 -39.75 -15.63 -5.96
N ALA A 547 -39.82 -14.36 -6.38
CA ALA A 547 -40.32 -13.97 -7.70
C ALA A 547 -39.27 -14.10 -8.81
N VAL A 548 -37.99 -14.23 -8.45
CA VAL A 548 -36.86 -14.31 -9.40
C VAL A 548 -35.96 -15.46 -8.99
N THR A 549 -35.56 -16.29 -9.95
CA THR A 549 -34.57 -17.34 -9.74
C THR A 549 -33.15 -16.76 -9.86
N PRO A 550 -32.19 -17.20 -9.02
CA PRO A 550 -30.80 -16.74 -9.05
C PRO A 550 -30.01 -17.36 -10.21
N GLU A 551 -30.46 -17.13 -11.44
CA GLU A 551 -29.75 -17.57 -12.63
C GLU A 551 -28.53 -16.69 -12.93
N PRO A 552 -27.40 -17.28 -13.33
CA PRO A 552 -26.20 -16.51 -13.69
C PRO A 552 -26.38 -15.74 -15.01
N ASP A 553 -26.04 -14.45 -15.00
CA ASP A 553 -25.88 -13.66 -16.22
C ASP A 553 -24.43 -13.74 -16.72
N LEU A 554 -24.20 -14.52 -17.78
CA LEU A 554 -22.84 -14.79 -18.30
C LEU A 554 -22.12 -13.52 -18.75
N GLU A 555 -22.85 -12.57 -19.32
CA GLU A 555 -22.30 -11.28 -19.73
C GLU A 555 -21.91 -10.43 -18.50
N GLY A 556 -22.73 -10.42 -17.45
CA GLY A 556 -22.41 -9.82 -16.16
C GLY A 556 -21.15 -10.44 -15.54
N MET A 557 -21.01 -11.77 -15.61
CA MET A 557 -19.78 -12.46 -15.19
C MET A 557 -18.57 -12.05 -16.04
N ARG A 558 -18.73 -11.93 -17.37
CA ARG A 558 -17.67 -11.46 -18.28
C ARG A 558 -17.24 -10.03 -17.94
N GLN A 559 -18.20 -9.13 -17.70
CA GLN A 559 -17.93 -7.74 -17.28
C GLN A 559 -17.19 -7.70 -15.95
N LEU A 560 -17.62 -8.49 -14.97
CA LEU A 560 -16.98 -8.61 -13.67
C LEU A 560 -15.52 -9.08 -13.79
N LEU A 561 -15.24 -10.09 -14.62
CA LEU A 561 -13.87 -10.59 -14.86
C LEU A 561 -13.01 -9.57 -15.64
N THR A 562 -13.63 -8.79 -16.53
CA THR A 562 -12.93 -7.84 -17.42
C THR A 562 -12.68 -6.48 -16.76
N HIS A 563 -13.64 -5.97 -16.00
CA HIS A 563 -13.64 -4.61 -15.41
C HIS A 563 -13.56 -4.61 -13.88
N SER A 564 -13.54 -5.79 -13.25
CA SER A 564 -13.63 -6.00 -11.79
C SER A 564 -14.95 -5.53 -11.18
N ARG A 565 -15.99 -5.34 -12.01
CA ARG A 565 -17.34 -4.91 -11.65
C ARG A 565 -18.30 -5.15 -12.82
N THR A 566 -19.59 -5.21 -12.56
CA THR A 566 -20.63 -5.15 -13.61
C THR A 566 -20.94 -3.71 -13.98
N VAL A 567 -21.31 -3.46 -15.23
CA VAL A 567 -21.69 -2.11 -15.68
C VAL A 567 -23.20 -1.96 -15.56
N THR A 568 -23.64 -0.92 -14.85
CA THR A 568 -25.06 -0.57 -14.74
C THR A 568 -25.71 -0.49 -16.14
N PRO A 569 -26.92 -1.05 -16.33
CA PRO A 569 -27.81 -1.61 -15.30
C PRO A 569 -27.52 -3.07 -14.92
N ARG A 570 -26.69 -3.79 -15.67
CA ARG A 570 -26.53 -5.24 -15.54
C ARG A 570 -26.00 -5.67 -14.17
N THR A 571 -26.45 -6.83 -13.69
CA THR A 571 -25.89 -7.54 -12.54
C THR A 571 -25.34 -8.92 -12.94
N ILE A 572 -24.83 -9.71 -11.99
CA ILE A 572 -24.47 -11.12 -12.26
C ILE A 572 -25.66 -12.07 -12.14
N VAL A 573 -26.83 -11.57 -11.74
CA VAL A 573 -28.08 -12.32 -11.67
C VAL A 573 -28.92 -11.93 -12.89
N ARG A 574 -29.31 -12.90 -13.71
CA ARG A 574 -30.19 -12.67 -14.85
C ARG A 574 -31.56 -12.17 -14.37
N GLY A 575 -32.06 -11.12 -15.02
CA GLY A 575 -33.37 -10.54 -14.70
C GLY A 575 -33.38 -9.56 -13.51
N ILE A 576 -32.23 -9.31 -12.87
CA ILE A 576 -32.08 -8.25 -11.87
C ILE A 576 -31.17 -7.16 -12.41
N ASP A 577 -31.68 -5.93 -12.39
CA ASP A 577 -30.99 -4.73 -12.84
C ASP A 577 -30.72 -3.77 -11.66
N LYS A 578 -29.63 -3.00 -11.79
CA LYS A 578 -29.30 -1.84 -10.97
C LYS A 578 -29.95 -0.59 -11.56
N LEU A 579 -30.66 0.17 -10.73
CA LEU A 579 -31.05 1.52 -11.14
C LEU A 579 -29.80 2.39 -11.26
N ALA A 580 -29.65 3.09 -12.37
CA ALA A 580 -28.46 3.89 -12.63
C ALA A 580 -28.33 5.10 -11.69
N PRO A 581 -27.09 5.55 -11.38
CA PRO A 581 -26.86 6.81 -10.67
C PRO A 581 -27.53 8.00 -11.34
N GLY A 582 -28.19 8.84 -10.56
CA GLY A 582 -28.92 10.03 -11.04
C GLY A 582 -30.18 9.71 -11.86
N CYS A 583 -30.73 8.50 -11.72
CA CYS A 583 -31.94 8.08 -12.43
C CYS A 583 -33.11 7.80 -11.49
N MET A 584 -34.30 7.91 -12.06
CA MET A 584 -35.58 7.57 -11.46
C MET A 584 -36.33 6.62 -12.38
N LEU A 585 -36.90 5.56 -11.80
CA LEU A 585 -37.78 4.60 -12.45
C LEU A 585 -39.20 4.82 -11.95
N ALA A 586 -40.12 5.02 -12.89
CA ALA A 586 -41.55 5.09 -12.64
C ALA A 586 -42.23 3.81 -13.10
N TRP A 587 -43.08 3.25 -12.25
CA TRP A 587 -43.89 2.07 -12.53
C TRP A 587 -45.36 2.35 -12.26
N SER A 588 -46.20 2.03 -13.24
CA SER A 588 -47.67 2.15 -13.15
C SER A 588 -48.33 1.02 -13.94
N CYS A 589 -49.04 0.13 -13.26
CA CYS A 589 -49.86 -0.95 -13.86
C CYS A 589 -49.17 -1.74 -14.98
N GLY A 590 -47.90 -2.12 -14.83
CA GLY A 590 -47.17 -2.89 -15.86
C GLY A 590 -46.32 -2.05 -16.82
N SER A 591 -46.49 -0.72 -16.83
CA SER A 591 -45.67 0.19 -17.62
C SER A 591 -44.50 0.71 -16.79
N MET A 592 -43.30 0.65 -17.37
CA MET A 592 -42.05 1.12 -16.77
C MET A 592 -41.45 2.23 -17.62
N ALA A 593 -41.09 3.34 -16.99
CA ALA A 593 -40.33 4.41 -17.62
C ALA A 593 -39.14 4.79 -16.74
N THR A 594 -37.94 4.84 -17.32
CA THR A 594 -36.74 5.31 -16.63
C THR A 594 -36.34 6.67 -17.17
N SER A 595 -36.05 7.61 -16.27
CA SER A 595 -35.59 8.96 -16.59
C SER A 595 -34.29 9.26 -15.84
N ARG A 596 -33.44 10.10 -16.43
CA ARG A 596 -32.24 10.61 -15.77
C ARG A 596 -32.53 12.04 -15.31
N TYR A 597 -32.57 12.26 -14.01
CA TYR A 597 -32.77 13.60 -13.43
C TYR A 597 -31.44 14.34 -13.25
N TRP A 598 -30.31 13.62 -13.20
CA TRP A 598 -29.00 14.23 -13.04
C TRP A 598 -27.90 13.50 -13.80
N ASP A 599 -26.97 14.28 -14.37
CA ASP A 599 -25.70 13.80 -14.87
C ASP A 599 -24.58 14.81 -14.61
N VAL A 600 -23.33 14.34 -14.56
CA VAL A 600 -22.17 15.22 -14.44
C VAL A 600 -21.86 15.86 -15.79
N SER A 601 -21.64 17.17 -15.79
CA SER A 601 -21.27 17.93 -16.98
C SER A 601 -19.99 18.73 -16.72
N PHE A 602 -19.17 18.86 -17.76
CA PHE A 602 -17.91 19.61 -17.72
C PHE A 602 -17.94 20.76 -18.75
N PRO A 603 -17.22 21.86 -18.50
CA PRO A 603 -17.01 22.88 -19.52
C PRO A 603 -16.35 22.30 -20.78
N ALA A 604 -16.69 22.88 -21.93
CA ALA A 604 -15.94 22.65 -23.16
C ALA A 604 -14.46 22.99 -22.95
N ARG A 605 -13.57 22.37 -23.73
CA ARG A 605 -12.10 22.49 -23.59
C ARG A 605 -11.63 23.93 -23.42
N ASP A 606 -12.21 24.85 -24.18
CA ASP A 606 -11.79 26.25 -24.25
C ASP A 606 -12.71 27.19 -23.44
N ALA A 607 -13.67 26.64 -22.69
CA ALA A 607 -14.65 27.38 -21.89
C ALA A 607 -14.34 27.37 -20.38
N TYR A 608 -13.15 26.88 -19.98
CA TYR A 608 -12.74 26.91 -18.58
C TYR A 608 -12.39 28.33 -18.12
N GLU A 609 -12.90 28.70 -16.95
CA GLU A 609 -12.61 29.99 -16.34
C GLU A 609 -11.12 30.15 -16.00
N THR A 610 -10.60 31.36 -16.20
CA THR A 610 -9.24 31.70 -15.82
C THR A 610 -9.24 32.50 -14.52
N ARG A 611 -8.77 31.86 -13.46
CA ARG A 611 -8.58 32.44 -12.13
C ARG A 611 -7.28 31.92 -11.51
N PRO A 612 -6.65 32.63 -10.57
CA PRO A 612 -5.48 32.15 -9.84
C PRO A 612 -5.73 30.80 -9.15
N ASP A 613 -4.74 29.91 -9.16
CA ASP A 613 -4.81 28.59 -8.50
C ASP A 613 -5.21 28.67 -7.02
N ARG A 614 -4.83 29.78 -6.35
CA ARG A 614 -5.16 30.03 -4.94
C ARG A 614 -6.66 30.19 -4.71
N GLU A 615 -7.37 30.88 -5.59
CA GLU A 615 -8.82 31.07 -5.48
C GLU A 615 -9.56 29.74 -5.66
N TRP A 616 -9.11 28.91 -6.62
CA TRP A 616 -9.63 27.54 -6.78
C TRP A 616 -9.41 26.69 -5.54
N ALA A 617 -8.23 26.80 -4.91
CA ALA A 617 -7.89 26.09 -3.69
C ALA A 617 -8.72 26.56 -2.48
N GLU A 618 -8.94 27.87 -2.33
CA GLU A 618 -9.76 28.44 -1.27
C GLU A 618 -11.24 28.04 -1.42
N GLY A 619 -11.82 28.20 -2.63
CA GLY A 619 -13.19 27.77 -2.91
C GLY A 619 -13.39 26.25 -2.76
N LEU A 620 -12.39 25.44 -3.11
CA LEU A 620 -12.44 23.99 -2.88
C LEU A 620 -12.48 23.66 -1.38
N ARG A 621 -11.65 24.33 -0.56
CA ARG A 621 -11.64 24.15 0.89
C ARG A 621 -12.99 24.55 1.49
N GLU A 622 -13.56 25.67 1.08
CA GLU A 622 -14.86 26.17 1.56
C GLU A 622 -15.99 25.20 1.22
N LYS A 623 -16.07 24.73 -0.03
CA LYS A 623 -17.09 23.75 -0.44
C LYS A 623 -16.91 22.39 0.24
N LEU A 624 -15.67 21.95 0.47
CA LEU A 624 -15.42 20.73 1.22
C LEU A 624 -15.79 20.88 2.71
N ALA A 625 -15.48 22.02 3.33
CA ALA A 625 -15.86 22.31 4.71
C ALA A 625 -17.39 22.38 4.87
N GLU A 626 -18.08 23.02 3.92
CA GLU A 626 -19.54 23.04 3.87
C GLU A 626 -20.12 21.63 3.79
N SER A 627 -19.59 20.81 2.88
CA SER A 627 -19.99 19.42 2.72
C SER A 627 -19.78 18.62 4.01
N VAL A 628 -18.60 18.70 4.64
CA VAL A 628 -18.30 18.02 5.91
C VAL A 628 -19.28 18.45 7.02
N ARG A 629 -19.58 19.74 7.13
CA ARG A 629 -20.55 20.26 8.12
C ARG A 629 -21.95 19.68 7.91
N LEU A 630 -22.40 19.56 6.66
CA LEU A 630 -23.70 18.95 6.35
C LEU A 630 -23.72 17.46 6.65
N HIS A 631 -22.64 16.74 6.35
CA HIS A 631 -22.50 15.31 6.65
C HIS A 631 -22.32 15.03 8.15
N LEU A 632 -22.07 16.04 8.99
CA LEU A 632 -22.01 15.90 10.46
C LEU A 632 -23.40 15.90 11.13
N ARG A 633 -24.48 16.24 10.41
CA ARG A 633 -25.85 16.22 10.95
C ARG A 633 -26.27 14.80 11.33
N SER A 634 -26.36 14.50 12.63
CA SER A 634 -26.61 13.16 13.17
C SER A 634 -26.97 13.26 14.66
N ASP A 635 -27.90 12.45 15.16
CA ASP A 635 -28.19 12.33 16.61
C ASP A 635 -27.31 11.30 17.31
N VAL A 636 -26.47 10.59 16.54
CA VAL A 636 -25.49 9.60 17.03
C VAL A 636 -24.06 10.03 16.71
N PRO A 637 -23.05 9.56 17.48
CA PRO A 637 -21.65 9.90 17.23
C PRO A 637 -21.17 9.53 15.82
N VAL A 638 -20.43 10.44 15.19
CA VAL A 638 -19.84 10.28 13.86
C VAL A 638 -18.33 10.13 13.96
N GLY A 639 -17.79 9.02 13.45
CA GLY A 639 -16.35 8.77 13.33
C GLY A 639 -15.82 9.05 11.92
N ALA A 640 -14.54 8.75 11.69
CA ALA A 640 -13.92 8.87 10.37
C ALA A 640 -13.00 7.69 10.04
N TRP A 641 -12.96 7.27 8.78
CA TRP A 641 -11.92 6.35 8.29
C TRP A 641 -10.69 7.13 7.85
N LEU A 642 -9.51 6.75 8.33
CA LEU A 642 -8.26 7.47 8.12
C LEU A 642 -7.20 6.54 7.51
N SER A 643 -6.77 6.81 6.28
CA SER A 643 -5.82 5.99 5.51
C SER A 643 -4.40 6.58 5.43
N GLY A 644 -4.18 7.77 6.02
CA GLY A 644 -2.91 8.50 5.85
C GLY A 644 -2.77 9.23 4.51
N GLY A 645 -3.74 9.09 3.61
CA GLY A 645 -3.84 9.88 2.39
C GLY A 645 -4.35 11.31 2.67
N ILE A 646 -4.18 12.21 1.70
CA ILE A 646 -4.69 13.58 1.82
C ILE A 646 -6.21 13.62 1.92
N ASP A 647 -6.92 12.70 1.29
CA ASP A 647 -8.39 12.77 1.16
C ASP A 647 -9.09 12.52 2.49
N SER A 648 -8.83 11.36 3.11
CA SER A 648 -9.34 11.00 4.42
C SER A 648 -8.85 11.95 5.51
N SER A 649 -7.59 12.39 5.44
CA SER A 649 -7.04 13.39 6.38
C SER A 649 -7.75 14.74 6.24
N SER A 650 -8.11 15.16 5.01
CA SER A 650 -8.84 16.41 4.79
C SER A 650 -10.20 16.39 5.45
N VAL A 651 -10.94 15.28 5.29
CA VAL A 651 -12.24 15.09 5.93
C VAL A 651 -12.09 15.07 7.45
N ALA A 652 -11.19 14.25 8.00
CA ALA A 652 -10.98 14.14 9.44
C ALA A 652 -10.55 15.47 10.09
N ALA A 653 -9.67 16.24 9.44
CA ALA A 653 -9.25 17.54 9.94
C ALA A 653 -10.40 18.56 9.97
N LEU A 654 -11.21 18.61 8.91
CA LEU A 654 -12.38 19.51 8.85
C LEU A 654 -13.47 19.09 9.84
N MET A 655 -13.65 17.79 10.07
CA MET A 655 -14.53 17.27 11.12
C MET A 655 -14.05 17.75 12.50
N ALA A 656 -12.77 17.52 12.84
CA ALA A 656 -12.19 17.88 14.12
C ALA A 656 -12.17 19.39 14.41
N ALA A 657 -12.17 20.21 13.36
CA ALA A 657 -12.34 21.66 13.47
C ALA A 657 -13.78 22.08 13.75
N THR A 658 -14.77 21.23 13.44
CA THR A 658 -16.20 21.53 13.57
C THR A 658 -16.79 20.98 14.87
N VAL A 659 -16.34 19.80 15.31
CA VAL A 659 -16.87 19.15 16.53
C VAL A 659 -16.06 19.52 17.78
N ALA A 660 -16.75 19.57 18.92
CA ALA A 660 -16.12 19.85 20.22
C ALA A 660 -15.38 18.63 20.78
N ASP A 661 -16.02 17.47 20.71
CA ASP A 661 -15.48 16.19 21.20
C ASP A 661 -14.43 15.60 20.26
N PRO A 662 -13.47 14.81 20.78
CA PRO A 662 -12.50 14.11 19.94
C PRO A 662 -13.16 13.21 18.88
N VAL A 663 -12.70 13.34 17.63
CA VAL A 663 -13.22 12.51 16.52
C VAL A 663 -12.59 11.13 16.61
N LYS A 664 -13.42 10.08 16.70
CA LYS A 664 -12.96 8.69 16.61
C LYS A 664 -12.54 8.37 15.18
N THR A 665 -11.29 7.94 15.01
CA THR A 665 -10.72 7.62 13.70
C THR A 665 -10.33 6.16 13.60
N PHE A 666 -10.60 5.53 12.46
CA PHE A 666 -10.30 4.12 12.23
C PHE A 666 -9.29 3.99 11.10
N THR A 667 -8.12 3.46 11.41
CA THR A 667 -7.02 3.33 10.46
C THR A 667 -6.69 1.87 10.24
N MET A 668 -6.85 1.43 8.99
CA MET A 668 -6.38 0.12 8.56
C MET A 668 -4.85 0.07 8.62
N ARG A 669 -4.31 -0.95 9.28
CA ARG A 669 -2.88 -1.28 9.34
C ARG A 669 -2.71 -2.72 8.90
N THR A 670 -1.55 -3.06 8.35
CA THR A 670 -1.25 -4.44 7.94
C THR A 670 0.02 -4.91 8.62
N GLU A 671 0.11 -6.21 8.90
CA GLU A 671 1.29 -6.80 9.55
C GLU A 671 2.54 -6.71 8.66
N ASP A 672 2.35 -6.85 7.35
CA ASP A 672 3.43 -6.79 6.37
C ASP A 672 3.67 -5.32 5.95
N PRO A 673 4.89 -4.78 6.20
CA PRO A 673 5.29 -3.44 5.76
C PRO A 673 5.11 -3.16 4.27
N ALA A 674 5.14 -4.20 3.42
CA ALA A 674 4.98 -4.07 1.98
C ALA A 674 3.54 -3.66 1.57
N PHE A 675 2.56 -3.95 2.43
CA PHE A 675 1.15 -3.62 2.24
C PHE A 675 0.68 -2.47 3.14
N ASP A 676 1.46 -2.09 4.17
CA ASP A 676 1.09 -1.03 5.10
C ASP A 676 1.42 0.36 4.53
N GLU A 677 0.38 1.09 4.10
CA GLU A 677 0.51 2.45 3.54
C GLU A 677 1.17 3.45 4.50
N LEU A 678 1.07 3.18 5.80
CA LEU A 678 1.50 4.00 6.92
C LEU A 678 2.72 3.44 7.66
N HIS A 679 3.40 2.40 7.13
CA HIS A 679 4.52 1.75 7.82
C HIS A 679 5.55 2.75 8.41
N ASP A 680 6.09 3.63 7.55
CA ASP A 680 7.07 4.67 7.89
C ASP A 680 6.49 6.09 7.82
N LYS A 681 5.16 6.22 7.90
CA LYS A 681 4.49 7.53 7.74
C LYS A 681 3.56 7.79 8.90
N ARG A 682 3.55 9.03 9.38
CA ARG A 682 2.55 9.48 10.35
C ARG A 682 1.18 9.57 9.72
N ALA A 683 0.14 9.17 10.43
CA ALA A 683 -1.23 9.51 10.09
C ALA A 683 -1.64 10.78 10.83
N LEU A 684 -2.83 11.31 10.52
CA LEU A 684 -3.32 12.54 11.14
C LEU A 684 -3.54 12.39 12.66
N ASP A 685 -3.86 11.17 13.12
CA ASP A 685 -4.01 10.80 14.53
C ASP A 685 -2.72 10.98 15.34
N ASP A 686 -1.55 10.93 14.70
CA ASP A 686 -0.28 11.18 15.36
C ASP A 686 -0.07 12.68 15.70
N PHE A 687 -0.94 13.58 15.26
CA PHE A 687 -0.84 15.03 15.47
C PHE A 687 -1.82 15.51 16.56
N PRO A 688 -1.34 15.86 17.77
CA PRO A 688 -2.19 16.12 18.93
C PRO A 688 -3.14 17.32 18.74
N GLU A 689 -2.80 18.27 17.87
CA GLU A 689 -3.61 19.45 17.58
C GLU A 689 -4.97 19.13 16.92
N PHE A 690 -5.11 17.97 16.28
CA PHE A 690 -6.36 17.56 15.63
C PHE A 690 -7.35 16.86 16.58
N ARG A 691 -6.99 16.64 17.86
CA ARG A 691 -7.88 16.04 18.88
C ARG A 691 -8.59 14.77 18.36
N LEU A 692 -7.83 13.81 17.83
CA LEU A 692 -8.35 12.57 17.27
C LEU A 692 -8.17 11.40 18.26
N GLU A 693 -9.18 10.55 18.37
CA GLU A 693 -9.09 9.26 19.08
C GLU A 693 -8.80 8.17 18.05
N GLY A 694 -7.53 7.77 17.91
CA GLY A 694 -7.07 6.85 16.87
C GLY A 694 -7.24 5.36 17.22
N HIS A 695 -8.03 4.64 16.43
CA HIS A 695 -8.21 3.19 16.50
C HIS A 695 -7.50 2.52 15.32
N ARG A 696 -6.42 1.78 15.60
CA ARG A 696 -5.65 1.05 14.59
C ARG A 696 -6.19 -0.37 14.43
N VAL A 697 -6.70 -0.68 13.24
CA VAL A 697 -7.30 -1.98 12.91
C VAL A 697 -6.29 -2.79 12.12
N LEU A 698 -5.76 -3.85 12.74
CA LEU A 698 -4.81 -4.74 12.09
C LEU A 698 -5.54 -5.73 11.17
N CYS A 699 -5.15 -5.72 9.90
CA CYS A 699 -5.59 -6.64 8.86
C CYS A 699 -4.43 -7.55 8.45
N GLY A 700 -4.70 -8.84 8.26
CA GLY A 700 -3.70 -9.83 7.90
C GLY A 700 -4.26 -10.98 7.06
N PRO A 701 -3.41 -11.90 6.57
CA PRO A 701 -3.84 -12.96 5.65
C PRO A 701 -4.98 -13.84 6.15
N ASP A 702 -5.15 -13.98 7.47
CA ASP A 702 -6.22 -14.79 8.08
C ASP A 702 -7.60 -14.16 7.87
N ASP A 703 -7.67 -12.86 7.59
CA ASP A 703 -8.90 -12.17 7.21
C ASP A 703 -9.43 -12.62 5.85
N PHE A 704 -8.65 -13.37 5.06
CA PHE A 704 -9.17 -14.04 3.87
C PHE A 704 -10.30 -15.02 4.20
N GLY A 705 -10.37 -15.49 5.46
CA GLY A 705 -11.51 -16.21 6.00
C GLY A 705 -12.84 -15.47 5.90
N LEU A 706 -12.82 -14.13 5.81
CA LEU A 706 -14.00 -13.27 5.66
C LEU A 706 -14.50 -13.18 4.21
N LEU A 707 -13.80 -13.77 3.23
CA LEU A 707 -14.19 -13.66 1.82
C LEU A 707 -15.63 -14.15 1.56
N PRO A 708 -16.12 -15.28 2.11
CA PRO A 708 -17.51 -15.69 1.94
C PRO A 708 -18.50 -14.63 2.42
N GLN A 709 -18.22 -13.98 3.56
CA GLN A 709 -19.04 -12.88 4.08
C GLN A 709 -18.95 -11.65 3.15
N ALA A 710 -17.77 -11.32 2.63
CA ALA A 710 -17.61 -10.24 1.66
C ALA A 710 -18.45 -10.49 0.41
N ILE A 711 -18.40 -11.70 -0.17
CA ILE A 711 -19.20 -12.08 -1.34
C ILE A 711 -20.71 -12.07 -1.03
N TRP A 712 -21.13 -12.43 0.18
CA TRP A 712 -22.53 -12.34 0.59
C TRP A 712 -23.05 -10.89 0.61
N HIS A 713 -22.23 -9.95 1.07
CA HIS A 713 -22.64 -8.53 1.18
C HIS A 713 -22.42 -7.75 -0.13
N THR A 714 -21.37 -8.05 -0.90
CA THR A 714 -21.17 -7.46 -2.24
C THR A 714 -21.98 -8.19 -3.32
N GLU A 715 -22.55 -9.34 -2.99
CA GLU A 715 -23.38 -10.18 -3.88
C GLU A 715 -22.65 -10.53 -5.18
N GLY A 716 -21.36 -10.83 -5.05
CA GLY A 716 -20.46 -11.14 -6.15
C GLY A 716 -20.10 -9.96 -7.05
N GLN A 717 -20.53 -8.73 -6.75
CA GLN A 717 -20.28 -7.56 -7.61
C GLN A 717 -18.83 -7.05 -7.55
N VAL A 718 -18.12 -7.32 -6.44
CA VAL A 718 -16.72 -6.95 -6.23
C VAL A 718 -15.98 -8.09 -5.53
N LEU A 719 -14.81 -8.43 -6.07
CA LEU A 719 -14.09 -9.67 -5.75
C LEU A 719 -12.66 -9.34 -5.29
N GLY A 720 -12.29 -9.71 -4.07
CA GLY A 720 -10.90 -9.63 -3.57
C GLY A 720 -10.73 -9.22 -2.11
N SER A 721 -9.47 -9.16 -1.67
CA SER A 721 -9.03 -8.90 -0.29
C SER A 721 -9.22 -7.46 0.21
N ILE A 722 -9.55 -6.52 -0.67
CA ILE A 722 -9.93 -5.15 -0.25
C ILE A 722 -11.24 -5.19 0.56
N ALA A 723 -12.23 -5.97 0.10
CA ALA A 723 -13.53 -6.05 0.77
C ALA A 723 -13.42 -6.69 2.17
N THR A 724 -12.54 -7.69 2.34
CA THR A 724 -12.30 -8.31 3.66
C THR A 724 -11.60 -7.36 4.63
N GLY A 725 -10.66 -6.52 4.15
CA GLY A 725 -10.09 -5.43 4.94
C GLY A 725 -11.13 -4.40 5.35
N GLN A 726 -12.00 -3.98 4.43
CA GLN A 726 -13.09 -3.04 4.74
C GLN A 726 -14.09 -3.63 5.75
N LEU A 727 -14.43 -4.92 5.65
CA LEU A 727 -15.26 -5.61 6.67
C LEU A 727 -14.61 -5.57 8.05
N ARG A 728 -13.29 -5.82 8.14
CA ARG A 728 -12.54 -5.76 9.40
C ARG A 728 -12.63 -4.37 10.04
N VAL A 729 -12.39 -3.32 9.25
CA VAL A 729 -12.44 -1.93 9.71
C VAL A 729 -13.87 -1.51 10.08
N ALA A 730 -14.86 -1.92 9.29
CA ALA A 730 -16.27 -1.68 9.58
C ALA A 730 -16.71 -2.35 10.89
N ARG A 731 -16.29 -3.60 11.12
CA ARG A 731 -16.55 -4.31 12.39
C ARG A 731 -15.98 -3.58 13.59
N ALA A 732 -14.73 -3.11 13.49
CA ALA A 732 -14.11 -2.32 14.54
C ALA A 732 -14.81 -0.96 14.73
N SER A 733 -15.20 -0.30 13.63
CA SER A 733 -15.95 0.98 13.69
C SER A 733 -17.28 0.81 14.43
N ALA A 734 -17.98 -0.29 14.19
CA ALA A 734 -19.26 -0.62 14.84
C ALA A 734 -19.15 -0.80 16.36
N GLU A 735 -17.95 -0.96 16.93
CA GLU A 735 -17.72 -0.96 18.38
C GLU A 735 -17.89 0.41 19.03
N HIS A 736 -17.85 1.47 18.24
CA HIS A 736 -17.73 2.83 18.77
C HIS A 736 -18.71 3.81 18.15
N VAL A 737 -19.08 3.65 16.87
CA VAL A 737 -19.92 4.59 16.12
C VAL A 737 -20.88 3.87 15.18
N LYS A 738 -21.99 4.54 14.88
CA LYS A 738 -22.95 4.10 13.84
C LYS A 738 -22.69 4.75 12.49
N VAL A 739 -21.92 5.84 12.45
CA VAL A 739 -21.64 6.61 11.24
C VAL A 739 -20.15 6.86 11.14
N VAL A 740 -19.59 6.70 9.96
CA VAL A 740 -18.20 7.06 9.62
C VAL A 740 -18.16 7.93 8.37
N MET A 741 -17.29 8.93 8.34
CA MET A 741 -16.97 9.65 7.10
C MET A 741 -15.73 9.08 6.42
N CYS A 742 -15.75 9.05 5.10
CA CYS A 742 -14.71 8.53 4.25
C CYS A 742 -14.25 9.56 3.22
N GLY A 743 -13.00 9.45 2.77
CA GLY A 743 -12.41 10.30 1.73
C GLY A 743 -12.70 9.86 0.29
N GLU A 744 -13.61 8.90 0.08
CA GLU A 744 -13.92 8.37 -1.25
C GLU A 744 -14.57 9.43 -2.15
N GLY A 745 -14.32 9.34 -3.46
CA GLY A 745 -14.78 10.31 -4.46
C GLY A 745 -13.76 11.40 -4.80
N ALA A 746 -12.79 11.67 -3.92
CA ALA A 746 -11.76 12.69 -4.17
C ALA A 746 -10.89 12.37 -5.41
N ASP A 747 -10.64 11.09 -5.67
CA ASP A 747 -9.85 10.63 -6.80
C ASP A 747 -10.51 10.91 -8.15
N GLU A 748 -11.81 10.64 -8.24
CA GLU A 748 -12.64 10.85 -9.41
C GLU A 748 -12.79 12.35 -9.71
N MET A 749 -13.04 13.17 -8.68
CA MET A 749 -13.31 14.60 -8.86
C MET A 749 -12.07 15.42 -9.19
N LEU A 750 -10.90 15.02 -8.66
CA LEU A 750 -9.66 15.81 -8.71
C LEU A 750 -8.52 15.13 -9.47
N GLY A 751 -8.78 13.99 -10.12
CA GLY A 751 -7.82 13.28 -10.95
C GLY A 751 -6.67 12.67 -10.16
N GLY A 752 -7.01 11.86 -9.16
CA GLY A 752 -6.05 11.24 -8.25
C GLY A 752 -5.41 9.94 -8.74
N TYR A 753 -5.96 9.29 -9.76
CA TYR A 753 -5.49 7.99 -10.20
C TYR A 753 -4.20 8.06 -11.03
N SER A 754 -3.41 6.97 -11.00
CA SER A 754 -2.11 6.90 -11.69
C SER A 754 -2.22 7.00 -13.21
N TRP A 755 -3.40 6.78 -13.79
CA TRP A 755 -3.62 6.92 -15.23
C TRP A 755 -3.77 8.38 -15.68
N TYR A 756 -4.15 9.33 -14.81
CA TYR A 756 -4.26 10.74 -15.20
C TYR A 756 -2.91 11.33 -15.65
N PRO A 757 -1.78 11.12 -14.95
CA PRO A 757 -0.48 11.54 -15.45
C PRO A 757 -0.02 10.81 -16.72
N THR A 758 -0.52 9.59 -16.97
CA THR A 758 -0.12 8.83 -18.17
C THR A 758 -0.74 9.36 -19.45
N LEU A 759 -1.95 9.94 -19.40
CA LEU A 759 -2.63 10.41 -20.60
C LEU A 759 -1.85 11.51 -21.35
N PRO A 760 -1.40 12.62 -20.70
CA PRO A 760 -0.59 13.63 -21.38
C PRO A 760 0.73 13.07 -21.93
N LEU A 761 1.33 12.08 -21.27
CA LEU A 761 2.57 11.44 -21.73
C LEU A 761 2.35 10.61 -23.01
N LEU A 762 1.14 10.08 -23.20
CA LEU A 762 0.77 9.26 -24.37
C LEU A 762 0.14 10.09 -25.49
N GLU A 763 -0.23 11.35 -25.23
CA GLU A 763 -0.91 12.24 -26.19
C GLU A 763 -0.18 12.35 -27.54
N PRO A 764 1.15 12.56 -27.60
CA PRO A 764 1.87 12.64 -28.87
C PRO A 764 1.80 11.34 -29.69
N LEU A 765 1.70 10.18 -29.02
CA LEU A 765 1.59 8.89 -29.72
C LEU A 765 0.25 8.73 -30.43
N PHE A 766 -0.81 9.42 -29.99
CA PHE A 766 -2.12 9.35 -30.65
C PHE A 766 -2.15 10.05 -32.02
N MET A 767 -1.17 10.92 -32.30
CA MET A 767 -0.98 11.52 -33.63
C MET A 767 -0.53 10.49 -34.68
N LEU A 768 0.06 9.36 -34.26
CA LEU A 768 0.49 8.30 -35.16
C LEU A 768 -0.69 7.47 -35.72
N PRO A 769 -0.57 6.89 -36.93
CA PRO A 769 -1.57 5.97 -37.48
C PRO A 769 -1.80 4.75 -36.58
N ARG A 770 -3.01 4.16 -36.62
CA ARG A 770 -3.38 3.01 -35.76
C ARG A 770 -2.41 1.83 -35.88
N ALA A 771 -1.94 1.51 -37.08
CA ALA A 771 -0.98 0.43 -37.31
C ALA A 771 0.36 0.68 -36.58
N ALA A 772 0.90 1.89 -36.66
CA ALA A 772 2.13 2.28 -35.95
C ALA A 772 1.93 2.23 -34.43
N ARG A 773 0.79 2.71 -33.93
CA ARG A 773 0.43 2.62 -32.51
C ARG A 773 0.31 1.18 -32.04
N GLN A 774 -0.35 0.30 -32.80
CA GLN A 774 -0.46 -1.12 -32.48
C GLN A 774 0.90 -1.82 -32.49
N TRP A 775 1.79 -1.45 -33.41
CA TRP A 775 3.16 -1.96 -33.43
C TRP A 775 3.95 -1.50 -32.20
N ILE A 776 3.87 -0.21 -31.83
CA ILE A 776 4.46 0.35 -30.61
C ILE A 776 3.90 -0.35 -29.37
N ALA A 777 2.57 -0.52 -29.29
CA ALA A 777 1.89 -1.22 -28.21
C ALA A 777 2.29 -2.70 -28.12
N ARG A 778 2.73 -3.32 -29.21
CA ARG A 778 3.23 -4.70 -29.23
C ARG A 778 4.69 -4.82 -28.77
N LEU A 779 5.43 -3.71 -28.67
CA LEU A 779 6.82 -3.74 -28.22
C LEU A 779 6.91 -4.33 -26.80
N PRO A 780 7.73 -5.38 -26.59
CA PRO A 780 7.90 -6.02 -25.29
C PRO A 780 8.18 -5.07 -24.11
N PRO A 781 8.99 -4.00 -24.22
CA PRO A 781 9.17 -3.06 -23.12
C PRO A 781 7.89 -2.30 -22.76
N ILE A 782 7.03 -1.96 -23.73
CA ILE A 782 5.78 -1.23 -23.50
C ILE A 782 4.74 -2.19 -22.90
N ARG A 783 4.52 -3.37 -23.50
CA ARG A 783 3.60 -4.39 -22.94
C ARG A 783 3.97 -4.83 -21.54
N ARG A 784 5.26 -5.02 -21.25
CA ARG A 784 5.73 -5.57 -19.98
C ARG A 784 5.87 -4.52 -18.88
N ARG A 785 6.27 -3.29 -19.22
CA ARG A 785 6.52 -2.24 -18.23
C ARG A 785 5.28 -1.40 -17.97
N TRP A 786 4.47 -1.12 -18.99
CA TRP A 786 3.23 -0.34 -18.90
C TRP A 786 2.07 -1.01 -19.65
N PRO A 787 1.53 -2.14 -19.16
CA PRO A 787 0.47 -2.90 -19.85
C PRO A 787 -0.81 -2.07 -20.10
N GLY A 788 -1.20 -1.19 -19.17
CA GLY A 788 -2.32 -0.26 -19.36
C GLY A 788 -2.05 0.78 -20.46
N ALA A 789 -0.82 1.31 -20.54
CA ALA A 789 -0.42 2.20 -21.62
C ALA A 789 -0.38 1.48 -22.97
N ALA A 790 0.03 0.21 -23.03
CA ALA A 790 -0.03 -0.60 -24.24
C ALA A 790 -1.47 -0.76 -24.76
N GLY A 791 -2.42 -1.05 -23.86
CA GLY A 791 -3.85 -1.11 -24.17
C GLY A 791 -4.39 0.24 -24.66
N THR A 792 -4.02 1.32 -23.97
CA THR A 792 -4.39 2.70 -24.32
C THR A 792 -3.88 3.10 -25.71
N ILE A 793 -2.61 2.80 -26.02
CA ILE A 793 -1.97 3.12 -27.30
C ILE A 793 -2.64 2.35 -28.45
N ALA A 794 -2.97 1.06 -28.25
CA ALA A 794 -3.56 0.19 -29.27
C ALA A 794 -5.05 0.47 -29.57
N GLY A 795 -5.75 1.19 -28.68
CA GLY A 795 -7.17 1.50 -28.77
C GLY A 795 -7.53 2.58 -29.82
N PRO A 796 -8.85 2.89 -29.95
CA PRO A 796 -9.35 4.00 -30.78
C PRO A 796 -8.67 5.35 -30.47
N ARG A 797 -8.79 6.34 -31.37
CA ARG A 797 -8.31 7.71 -31.12
C ARG A 797 -9.29 8.55 -30.29
N ALA A 798 -10.59 8.31 -30.44
CA ALA A 798 -11.63 8.91 -29.60
C ALA A 798 -11.59 8.29 -28.20
N MET A 799 -12.01 9.03 -27.18
CA MET A 799 -12.19 8.48 -25.84
C MET A 799 -13.61 7.90 -25.77
N ASP A 800 -13.72 6.59 -25.66
CA ASP A 800 -14.96 5.85 -25.44
C ASP A 800 -14.81 4.91 -24.24
N PHE A 801 -15.87 4.20 -23.86
CA PHE A 801 -15.83 3.27 -22.73
C PHE A 801 -14.81 2.14 -22.96
N GLU A 802 -14.70 1.62 -24.19
CA GLU A 802 -13.77 0.55 -24.54
C GLU A 802 -12.32 1.00 -24.31
N ARG A 803 -11.95 2.19 -24.81
CA ARG A 803 -10.61 2.76 -24.60
C ARG A 803 -10.38 3.13 -23.13
N TYR A 804 -11.37 3.69 -22.44
CA TYR A 804 -11.29 3.97 -21.00
C TYR A 804 -10.98 2.70 -20.22
N SER A 805 -11.80 1.67 -20.39
CA SER A 805 -11.63 0.34 -19.78
C SER A 805 -10.21 -0.18 -20.02
N ARG A 806 -9.73 -0.11 -21.28
CA ARG A 806 -8.35 -0.52 -21.61
C ARG A 806 -7.25 0.33 -20.97
N SER A 807 -7.54 1.58 -20.63
CA SER A 807 -6.58 2.53 -20.06
C SER A 807 -6.41 2.38 -18.55
N ILE A 808 -7.49 2.01 -17.86
CA ILE A 808 -7.51 1.85 -16.40
C ILE A 808 -7.30 0.41 -15.94
N SER A 809 -7.58 -0.56 -16.82
CA SER A 809 -7.42 -1.98 -16.52
C SER A 809 -5.96 -2.40 -16.68
N HIS A 810 -5.45 -3.13 -15.69
CA HIS A 810 -4.28 -3.99 -15.84
C HIS A 810 -4.68 -5.20 -16.74
N LEU A 811 -5.04 -4.91 -18.00
CA LEU A 811 -5.64 -5.83 -18.98
C LEU A 811 -4.91 -7.16 -19.11
N ALA A 812 -3.60 -7.19 -18.91
CA ALA A 812 -2.86 -8.44 -19.00
C ALA A 812 -3.41 -9.51 -18.03
N THR A 813 -3.86 -9.12 -16.84
CA THR A 813 -4.37 -10.01 -15.81
C THR A 813 -5.90 -10.19 -15.88
N GLN A 814 -6.64 -9.10 -16.14
CA GLN A 814 -8.13 -9.15 -16.20
C GLN A 814 -8.64 -9.84 -17.47
N SER A 815 -8.01 -9.60 -18.64
CA SER A 815 -8.33 -10.36 -19.86
C SER A 815 -7.90 -11.83 -19.79
N ALA A 816 -6.97 -12.19 -18.90
CA ALA A 816 -6.62 -13.58 -18.63
C ALA A 816 -7.71 -14.31 -17.84
N ALA A 817 -8.46 -13.60 -16.99
CA ALA A 817 -9.54 -14.18 -16.20
C ALA A 817 -10.71 -14.65 -17.08
N ALA A 818 -11.10 -13.87 -18.10
CA ALA A 818 -12.10 -14.29 -19.09
C ALA A 818 -11.64 -15.51 -19.93
N ARG A 819 -10.33 -15.77 -20.04
CA ARG A 819 -9.81 -16.98 -20.71
C ARG A 819 -9.94 -18.24 -19.86
N LEU A 820 -10.22 -18.11 -18.56
CA LEU A 820 -10.46 -19.23 -17.66
C LEU A 820 -11.86 -19.83 -17.81
N PHE A 821 -12.76 -19.19 -18.55
CA PHE A 821 -14.07 -19.75 -18.86
C PHE A 821 -13.95 -21.12 -19.56
N SER A 822 -14.96 -21.95 -19.31
CA SER A 822 -15.19 -23.21 -20.01
C SER A 822 -15.51 -22.95 -21.49
N ALA A 823 -15.37 -23.98 -22.33
CA ALA A 823 -15.66 -23.86 -23.76
C ALA A 823 -17.15 -23.55 -24.00
N GLU A 824 -18.02 -24.13 -23.18
CA GLU A 824 -19.47 -23.97 -23.21
C GLU A 824 -19.89 -22.53 -22.91
N VAL A 825 -19.28 -21.90 -21.90
CA VAL A 825 -19.56 -20.49 -21.58
C VAL A 825 -19.05 -19.55 -22.69
N LEU A 826 -17.86 -19.82 -23.25
CA LEU A 826 -17.33 -19.02 -24.35
C LEU A 826 -18.19 -19.12 -25.61
N ASP A 827 -18.71 -20.31 -25.90
CA ASP A 827 -19.62 -20.55 -27.02
C ASP A 827 -20.97 -19.86 -26.79
N ALA A 828 -21.54 -19.92 -25.58
CA ALA A 828 -22.75 -19.18 -25.22
C ALA A 828 -22.58 -17.66 -25.37
N LEU A 829 -21.46 -17.11 -24.86
CA LEU A 829 -21.12 -15.69 -25.01
C LEU A 829 -20.89 -15.26 -26.47
N SER A 830 -20.51 -16.19 -27.35
CA SER A 830 -20.29 -15.91 -28.78
C SER A 830 -21.59 -15.94 -29.60
N ARG A 831 -22.59 -16.69 -29.13
CA ARG A 831 -23.92 -16.79 -29.76
C ARG A 831 -24.82 -15.60 -29.44
N ASP A 832 -24.67 -15.01 -28.27
CA ASP A 832 -25.36 -13.77 -27.91
C ASP A 832 -24.73 -12.57 -28.63
N ALA A 833 -25.56 -11.70 -29.19
CA ALA A 833 -25.07 -10.44 -29.75
C ALA A 833 -24.39 -9.62 -28.64
N PRO A 834 -23.19 -9.05 -28.88
CA PRO A 834 -22.51 -8.24 -27.87
C PRO A 834 -23.41 -7.05 -27.51
N SER A 835 -23.90 -7.05 -26.28
CA SER A 835 -24.59 -5.88 -25.71
C SER A 835 -23.57 -4.75 -25.55
N PRO A 836 -23.95 -3.47 -25.77
CA PRO A 836 -23.05 -2.36 -25.49
C PRO A 836 -22.58 -2.44 -24.04
N GLU A 837 -21.26 -2.51 -23.81
CA GLU A 837 -20.70 -2.67 -22.45
C GLU A 837 -21.06 -1.50 -21.53
N ALA A 838 -21.39 -0.33 -22.08
CA ALA A 838 -21.83 0.84 -21.34
C ALA A 838 -22.80 1.72 -22.16
N PRO A 839 -23.66 2.52 -21.50
CA PRO A 839 -24.42 3.57 -22.15
C PRO A 839 -23.51 4.58 -22.87
N PRO A 840 -23.98 5.20 -23.97
CA PRO A 840 -23.21 6.24 -24.64
C PRO A 840 -23.01 7.46 -23.72
N PRO A 841 -21.91 8.21 -23.90
CA PRO A 841 -21.68 9.45 -23.18
C PRO A 841 -22.73 10.53 -23.55
N PRO A 842 -22.90 11.57 -22.71
CA PRO A 842 -23.90 12.60 -22.92
C PRO A 842 -23.56 13.51 -24.12
N PRO A 843 -24.56 14.27 -24.63
CA PRO A 843 -24.32 15.30 -25.63
C PRO A 843 -23.22 16.28 -25.18
N GLY A 844 -22.37 16.70 -26.13
CA GLY A 844 -21.27 17.63 -25.84
C GLY A 844 -20.02 17.00 -25.22
N PHE A 845 -20.03 15.69 -24.91
CA PHE A 845 -18.87 14.95 -24.39
C PHE A 845 -17.61 15.14 -25.25
N ASP A 846 -17.77 15.19 -26.57
CA ASP A 846 -16.66 15.40 -27.52
C ASP A 846 -16.09 16.82 -27.53
N ALA A 847 -16.77 17.79 -26.94
CA ALA A 847 -16.24 19.14 -26.74
C ALA A 847 -15.41 19.26 -25.45
N TRP A 848 -15.51 18.29 -24.53
CA TRP A 848 -14.81 18.32 -23.26
C TRP A 848 -13.31 18.09 -23.41
N HIS A 849 -12.53 18.60 -22.45
CA HIS A 849 -11.12 18.30 -22.34
C HIS A 849 -10.89 16.78 -22.14
N PRO A 850 -9.87 16.14 -22.75
CA PRO A 850 -9.62 14.70 -22.62
C PRO A 850 -9.56 14.20 -21.16
N PHE A 851 -8.96 15.00 -20.27
CA PHE A 851 -8.98 14.77 -18.82
C PHE A 851 -10.40 14.59 -18.27
N ALA A 852 -11.33 15.50 -18.61
CA ALA A 852 -12.72 15.47 -18.15
C ALA A 852 -13.50 14.29 -18.74
N ARG A 853 -13.22 13.88 -19.99
CA ARG A 853 -13.80 12.68 -20.59
C ARG A 853 -13.44 11.41 -19.82
N MET A 854 -12.20 11.31 -19.33
CA MET A 854 -11.79 10.21 -18.45
C MET A 854 -12.45 10.32 -17.07
N GLN A 855 -12.55 11.52 -16.51
CA GLN A 855 -13.27 11.75 -15.24
C GLN A 855 -14.72 11.29 -15.33
N TYR A 856 -15.41 11.58 -16.44
CA TYR A 856 -16.79 11.14 -16.65
C TYR A 856 -16.93 9.61 -16.49
N PHE A 857 -16.08 8.82 -17.14
CA PHE A 857 -16.14 7.37 -17.02
C PHE A 857 -15.73 6.86 -15.62
N ASP A 858 -14.77 7.51 -14.96
CA ASP A 858 -14.43 7.22 -13.57
C ASP A 858 -15.64 7.45 -12.64
N ILE A 859 -16.36 8.56 -12.81
CA ILE A 859 -17.56 8.88 -12.02
C ILE A 859 -18.71 7.92 -12.33
N ARG A 860 -19.00 7.65 -13.61
CA ARG A 860 -20.16 6.85 -14.00
C ARG A 860 -19.99 5.36 -13.73
N HIS A 861 -18.79 4.82 -13.97
CA HIS A 861 -18.57 3.38 -13.94
C HIS A 861 -17.66 2.93 -12.82
N ARG A 862 -16.67 3.71 -12.38
CA ARG A 862 -15.74 3.25 -11.32
C ARG A 862 -16.29 3.54 -9.94
N LEU A 863 -16.81 4.75 -9.76
CA LEU A 863 -17.39 5.18 -8.51
C LEU A 863 -18.66 4.38 -8.21
N GLY A 864 -19.73 4.58 -8.99
CA GLY A 864 -21.06 4.04 -8.72
C GLY A 864 -21.20 2.52 -8.79
N ASP A 865 -20.48 1.86 -9.71
CA ASP A 865 -20.54 0.40 -9.87
C ASP A 865 -19.46 -0.36 -9.09
N GLY A 866 -18.56 0.33 -8.37
CA GLY A 866 -17.42 -0.30 -7.71
C GLY A 866 -17.10 0.28 -6.35
N VAL A 867 -16.55 1.49 -6.32
CA VAL A 867 -15.98 2.10 -5.10
C VAL A 867 -17.04 2.27 -4.01
N VAL A 868 -18.14 2.98 -4.30
CA VAL A 868 -19.17 3.25 -3.28
C VAL A 868 -20.04 2.02 -3.00
N LEU A 869 -20.21 1.13 -3.98
CA LEU A 869 -20.91 -0.14 -3.79
C LEU A 869 -20.19 -1.03 -2.78
N THR A 870 -18.87 -1.18 -2.91
CA THR A 870 -18.07 -1.99 -1.98
C THR A 870 -18.03 -1.37 -0.59
N LEU A 871 -17.87 -0.04 -0.53
CA LEU A 871 -17.88 0.70 0.73
C LEU A 871 -19.21 0.51 1.48
N ASP A 872 -20.34 0.73 0.82
CA ASP A 872 -21.66 0.56 1.41
C ASP A 872 -21.89 -0.91 1.80
N ALA A 873 -21.59 -1.88 0.93
CA ALA A 873 -21.72 -3.31 1.27
C ALA A 873 -20.89 -3.71 2.51
N ALA A 874 -19.62 -3.29 2.59
CA ALA A 874 -18.72 -3.64 3.68
C ALA A 874 -19.09 -2.96 5.01
N THR A 875 -19.48 -1.68 4.96
CA THR A 875 -19.88 -0.94 6.17
C THR A 875 -21.24 -1.41 6.68
N MET A 876 -22.20 -1.62 5.79
CA MET A 876 -23.55 -2.08 6.14
C MET A 876 -23.57 -3.53 6.62
N ALA A 877 -22.60 -4.36 6.24
CA ALA A 877 -22.41 -5.71 6.80
C ALA A 877 -22.28 -5.70 8.34
N HIS A 878 -21.70 -4.64 8.89
CA HIS A 878 -21.49 -4.45 10.32
C HIS A 878 -22.35 -3.36 10.91
N SER A 879 -23.40 -2.98 10.19
CA SER A 879 -24.25 -1.92 10.63
C SER A 879 -23.48 -0.61 10.94
N VAL A 880 -22.74 -0.09 9.95
CA VAL A 880 -22.14 1.26 9.98
C VAL A 880 -22.47 2.05 8.71
N GLU A 881 -22.79 3.34 8.84
CA GLU A 881 -23.07 4.23 7.71
C GLU A 881 -21.79 4.87 7.21
N ALA A 882 -21.43 4.66 5.95
CA ALA A 882 -20.39 5.43 5.31
C ALA A 882 -20.95 6.70 4.64
N ARG A 883 -20.45 7.85 5.08
CA ARG A 883 -20.70 9.18 4.50
C ARG A 883 -19.50 9.63 3.66
N VAL A 884 -19.73 10.23 2.51
CA VAL A 884 -18.70 10.52 1.49
C VAL A 884 -18.71 11.99 1.05
N PRO A 885 -18.17 12.93 1.87
CA PRO A 885 -18.30 14.37 1.64
C PRO A 885 -17.79 14.87 0.28
N PHE A 886 -16.82 14.18 -0.34
CA PHE A 886 -16.32 14.54 -1.67
C PHE A 886 -17.35 14.32 -2.80
N LEU A 887 -18.41 13.55 -2.53
CA LEU A 887 -19.51 13.28 -3.46
C LEU A 887 -20.74 14.15 -3.19
N ASP A 888 -20.58 15.22 -2.41
CA ASP A 888 -21.61 16.26 -2.35
C ASP A 888 -21.74 16.93 -3.73
N HIS A 889 -22.95 16.93 -4.30
CA HIS A 889 -23.15 17.34 -5.68
C HIS A 889 -22.80 18.81 -5.95
N GLU A 890 -22.87 19.70 -4.96
CA GLU A 890 -22.42 21.09 -5.12
C GLU A 890 -20.90 21.19 -5.15
N LEU A 891 -20.22 20.42 -4.29
CA LEU A 891 -18.76 20.30 -4.32
C LEU A 891 -18.30 19.68 -5.65
N VAL A 892 -19.00 18.67 -6.15
CA VAL A 892 -18.71 18.05 -7.45
C VAL A 892 -18.93 19.04 -8.59
N ALA A 893 -20.03 19.79 -8.59
CA ALA A 893 -20.28 20.84 -9.57
C ALA A 893 -19.18 21.91 -9.55
N PHE A 894 -18.70 22.31 -8.36
CA PHE A 894 -17.54 23.19 -8.24
C PHE A 894 -16.28 22.55 -8.83
N CYS A 895 -16.00 21.29 -8.48
CA CYS A 895 -14.85 20.55 -8.99
C CYS A 895 -14.89 20.40 -10.52
N ALA A 896 -16.06 20.24 -11.13
CA ALA A 896 -16.23 20.13 -12.57
C ALA A 896 -15.77 21.40 -13.32
N ARG A 897 -15.87 22.58 -12.68
CA ARG A 897 -15.40 23.86 -13.24
C ARG A 897 -13.90 24.10 -13.08
N ILE A 898 -13.22 23.38 -12.20
CA ILE A 898 -11.77 23.57 -11.99
C ILE A 898 -11.02 23.14 -13.25
N PRO A 899 -10.16 24.00 -13.85
CA PRO A 899 -9.42 23.64 -15.05
C PRO A 899 -8.51 22.40 -14.82
N PRO A 900 -8.37 21.49 -15.79
CA PRO A 900 -7.52 20.30 -15.66
C PRO A 900 -6.08 20.60 -15.22
N ARG A 901 -5.49 21.73 -15.68
CA ARG A 901 -4.15 22.20 -15.28
C ARG A 901 -4.01 22.54 -13.79
N VAL A 902 -5.12 22.86 -13.13
CA VAL A 902 -5.19 23.21 -11.70
C VAL A 902 -5.47 21.95 -10.87
N LYS A 903 -6.29 21.01 -11.39
CA LYS A 903 -6.47 19.68 -10.80
C LYS A 903 -5.16 18.88 -10.77
N MET A 904 -4.41 18.91 -11.88
CA MET A 904 -3.12 18.24 -12.03
C MET A 904 -2.07 19.19 -12.62
N ARG A 905 -0.97 19.41 -11.90
CA ARG A 905 0.09 20.35 -12.29
C ARG A 905 1.46 19.68 -12.25
N HIS A 906 2.25 19.76 -13.31
CA HIS A 906 3.56 19.11 -13.42
C HIS A 906 3.56 17.61 -13.04
N LEU A 907 2.57 16.87 -13.55
CA LEU A 907 2.31 15.45 -13.22
C LEU A 907 1.99 15.17 -11.74
N ARG A 908 1.75 16.21 -10.94
CA ARG A 908 1.30 16.10 -9.55
C ARG A 908 -0.22 16.03 -9.51
N GLU A 909 -0.73 14.90 -9.04
CA GLU A 909 -2.16 14.65 -8.83
C GLU A 909 -2.73 15.50 -7.69
N LYS A 910 -4.03 15.82 -7.79
CA LYS A 910 -4.81 16.57 -6.80
C LYS A 910 -4.13 17.87 -6.35
N TYR A 911 -3.42 18.55 -7.24
CA TYR A 911 -2.64 19.74 -6.91
C TYR A 911 -3.49 20.79 -6.18
N VAL A 912 -4.71 21.04 -6.67
CA VAL A 912 -5.65 21.97 -6.04
C VAL A 912 -6.02 21.58 -4.59
N LEU A 913 -6.25 20.31 -4.29
CA LEU A 913 -6.55 19.85 -2.92
C LEU A 913 -5.35 20.02 -2.00
N ARG A 914 -4.15 19.71 -2.50
CA ARG A 914 -2.91 19.89 -1.75
C ARG A 914 -2.71 21.34 -1.35
N ARG A 915 -3.00 22.27 -2.26
CA ARG A 915 -2.96 23.71 -1.99
C ARG A 915 -4.09 24.15 -1.06
N ALA A 916 -5.30 23.62 -1.23
CA ALA A 916 -6.46 23.92 -0.39
C ALA A 916 -6.18 23.59 1.09
N MET A 917 -5.53 22.44 1.31
CA MET A 917 -5.30 21.87 2.64
C MET A 917 -3.90 22.17 3.21
N GLU A 918 -3.05 22.89 2.48
CA GLU A 918 -1.68 23.24 2.93
C GLU A 918 -1.66 24.04 4.24
N ARG A 919 -2.73 24.78 4.53
CA ARG A 919 -2.90 25.55 5.79
C ARG A 919 -3.71 24.83 6.86
N VAL A 920 -4.28 23.67 6.54
CA VAL A 920 -5.15 22.91 7.44
C VAL A 920 -4.48 21.63 7.92
N LEU A 921 -3.70 20.98 7.05
CA LEU A 921 -3.00 19.73 7.34
C LEU A 921 -1.51 19.97 7.52
N PRO A 922 -0.82 19.12 8.30
CA PRO A 922 0.63 19.10 8.34
C PRO A 922 1.21 18.94 6.93
N ARG A 923 2.30 19.67 6.65
CA ARG A 923 2.92 19.69 5.31
C ARG A 923 3.25 18.28 4.80
N GLU A 924 3.65 17.38 5.69
CA GLU A 924 3.97 15.98 5.38
C GLU A 924 2.77 15.10 5.00
N ILE A 925 1.54 15.52 5.33
CA ILE A 925 0.29 14.90 4.89
C ILE A 925 -0.20 15.61 3.61
N ALA A 926 -0.29 16.94 3.63
CA ALA A 926 -0.78 17.74 2.50
C ALA A 926 0.04 17.48 1.20
N TRP A 927 1.36 17.36 1.32
CA TRP A 927 2.25 17.14 0.19
C TRP A 927 2.79 15.70 0.11
N ARG A 928 2.13 14.75 0.77
CA ARG A 928 2.47 13.32 0.68
C ARG A 928 2.24 12.80 -0.73
N ARG A 929 3.22 12.10 -1.31
CA ARG A 929 3.02 11.41 -2.59
C ARG A 929 1.89 10.39 -2.43
N LYS A 930 0.92 10.36 -3.36
CA LYS A 930 -0.19 9.41 -3.28
C LYS A 930 0.33 7.98 -3.31
N SER A 931 -0.14 7.17 -2.36
CA SER A 931 -0.11 5.71 -2.42
C SER A 931 -1.53 5.24 -2.76
N PRO A 932 -1.73 4.39 -3.78
CA PRO A 932 -3.04 3.78 -4.00
C PRO A 932 -3.36 2.83 -2.86
N MET A 933 -4.64 2.74 -2.48
CA MET A 933 -5.08 1.72 -1.54
C MET A 933 -4.85 0.34 -2.14
N ARG A 934 -4.00 -0.46 -1.49
CA ARG A 934 -3.67 -1.81 -1.92
C ARG A 934 -4.50 -2.82 -1.14
N ALA A 935 -4.65 -4.01 -1.71
CA ALA A 935 -5.05 -5.17 -0.93
C ALA A 935 -4.18 -5.25 0.34
N PRO A 936 -4.77 -5.43 1.54
CA PRO A 936 -4.01 -5.42 2.80
C PRO A 936 -3.05 -6.61 2.93
N TYR A 937 -3.20 -7.62 2.08
CA TYR A 937 -2.37 -8.81 1.99
C TYR A 937 -2.63 -9.53 0.66
N ASP A 938 -1.69 -10.35 0.21
CA ASP A 938 -1.88 -11.30 -0.89
C ASP A 938 -2.20 -12.70 -0.29
N PRO A 939 -3.46 -13.17 -0.36
CA PRO A 939 -3.85 -14.44 0.25
C PRO A 939 -3.33 -15.66 -0.53
N TRP A 940 -2.77 -15.46 -1.72
CA TRP A 940 -2.39 -16.55 -2.63
C TRP A 940 -0.91 -16.91 -2.56
N ARG A 941 -0.08 -16.10 -1.88
CA ARG A 941 1.35 -16.34 -1.70
C ARG A 941 1.65 -17.04 -0.37
N GLY A 942 2.36 -18.17 -0.43
CA GLY A 942 3.09 -18.75 0.70
C GLY A 942 2.28 -19.36 1.86
N ARG A 943 0.95 -19.27 1.87
CA ARG A 943 0.08 -19.92 2.87
C ARG A 943 -0.83 -20.99 2.24
N VAL A 944 -1.24 -21.97 3.07
CA VAL A 944 -2.31 -22.90 2.70
C VAL A 944 -3.62 -22.12 2.67
N LEU A 945 -4.29 -22.09 1.51
CA LEU A 945 -5.60 -21.46 1.39
C LEU A 945 -6.60 -22.06 2.40
N PRO A 946 -7.53 -21.26 2.94
CA PRO A 946 -8.60 -21.77 3.80
C PRO A 946 -9.35 -22.95 3.17
N ALA A 947 -9.94 -23.81 4.00
CA ALA A 947 -10.61 -25.02 3.54
C ALA A 947 -11.69 -24.73 2.48
N PHE A 948 -12.53 -23.72 2.70
CA PHE A 948 -13.56 -23.31 1.73
C PHE A 948 -12.95 -22.95 0.38
N ALA A 949 -11.84 -22.21 0.34
CA ALA A 949 -11.23 -21.76 -0.90
C ALA A 949 -10.62 -22.94 -1.67
N ARG A 950 -10.04 -23.93 -0.96
CA ARG A 950 -9.53 -25.16 -1.58
C ARG A 950 -10.66 -26.03 -2.13
N GLU A 951 -11.78 -26.12 -1.42
CA GLU A 951 -12.96 -26.85 -1.84
C GLU A 951 -13.56 -26.22 -3.10
N GLU A 952 -13.84 -24.92 -3.10
CA GLU A 952 -14.47 -24.22 -4.23
C GLU A 952 -13.62 -24.19 -5.50
N LEU A 953 -12.29 -24.24 -5.34
CA LEU A 953 -11.33 -24.33 -6.45
C LEU A 953 -10.98 -25.77 -6.82
N SER A 954 -11.60 -26.78 -6.19
CA SER A 954 -11.39 -28.17 -6.58
C SER A 954 -11.95 -28.45 -7.96
N GLU A 955 -11.35 -29.40 -8.66
CA GLU A 955 -11.81 -29.82 -9.99
C GLU A 955 -13.26 -30.28 -9.99
N ALA A 956 -13.68 -30.99 -8.95
CA ALA A 956 -15.06 -31.43 -8.77
C ALA A 956 -16.03 -30.23 -8.71
N ARG A 957 -15.73 -29.21 -7.89
CA ARG A 957 -16.59 -28.03 -7.74
C ARG A 957 -16.60 -27.15 -8.98
N LEU A 958 -15.46 -26.98 -9.65
CA LEU A 958 -15.37 -26.21 -10.89
C LEU A 958 -16.18 -26.86 -12.03
N ARG A 959 -16.08 -28.19 -12.17
CA ARG A 959 -16.87 -28.95 -13.17
C ARG A 959 -18.35 -28.94 -12.85
N GLU A 960 -18.73 -29.06 -11.58
CA GLU A 960 -20.14 -29.02 -11.14
C GLU A 960 -20.79 -27.66 -11.43
N ALA A 961 -20.05 -26.55 -11.26
CA ALA A 961 -20.55 -25.22 -11.59
C ALA A 961 -20.57 -24.93 -13.10
N GLY A 962 -19.62 -25.50 -13.85
CA GLY A 962 -19.57 -25.43 -15.31
C GLY A 962 -19.09 -24.09 -15.89
N TYR A 963 -18.81 -23.07 -15.04
CA TYR A 963 -18.38 -21.75 -15.52
C TYR A 963 -16.94 -21.72 -16.03
N PHE A 964 -16.05 -22.49 -15.41
CA PHE A 964 -14.61 -22.39 -15.61
C PHE A 964 -13.98 -23.73 -16.01
N ASP A 965 -12.93 -23.65 -16.81
CA ASP A 965 -12.11 -24.80 -17.15
C ASP A 965 -11.18 -25.13 -15.98
N ALA A 966 -11.41 -26.29 -15.33
CA ALA A 966 -10.66 -26.73 -14.17
C ALA A 966 -9.15 -26.86 -14.45
N GLY A 967 -8.76 -27.30 -15.66
CA GLY A 967 -7.36 -27.41 -16.07
C GLY A 967 -6.68 -26.06 -16.19
N LYS A 968 -7.36 -25.07 -16.80
CA LYS A 968 -6.88 -23.68 -16.89
C LYS A 968 -6.77 -23.02 -15.53
N VAL A 969 -7.74 -23.22 -14.63
CA VAL A 969 -7.71 -22.68 -13.26
C VAL A 969 -6.56 -23.30 -12.46
N ALA A 970 -6.36 -24.62 -12.55
CA ALA A 970 -5.22 -25.29 -11.91
C ALA A 970 -3.87 -24.80 -12.45
N ALA A 971 -3.77 -24.55 -13.76
CA ALA A 971 -2.59 -23.95 -14.36
C ALA A 971 -2.36 -22.50 -13.87
N ALA A 972 -3.41 -21.69 -13.77
CA ALA A 972 -3.36 -20.34 -13.22
C ALA A 972 -2.91 -20.33 -11.76
N LEU A 973 -3.40 -21.25 -10.93
CA LEU A 973 -2.97 -21.41 -9.53
C LEU A 973 -1.47 -21.78 -9.45
N ARG A 974 -0.98 -22.69 -10.29
CA ARG A 974 0.44 -23.05 -10.34
C ARG A 974 1.32 -21.86 -10.81
N LEU A 975 0.88 -21.15 -11.83
CA LEU A 975 1.57 -19.96 -12.36
C LEU A 975 1.68 -18.86 -11.32
N HIS A 976 0.61 -18.62 -10.57
CA HIS A 976 0.56 -17.58 -9.54
C HIS A 976 1.37 -17.94 -8.29
N ARG A 977 1.42 -19.23 -7.90
CA ARG A 977 2.22 -19.72 -6.77
C ARG A 977 3.72 -19.79 -7.04
N GLY A 978 4.15 -19.81 -8.31
CA GLY A 978 5.56 -19.72 -8.71
C GLY A 978 6.04 -18.27 -8.92
N ASP A 979 7.25 -18.09 -9.46
CA ASP A 979 7.79 -16.77 -9.91
C ASP A 979 7.10 -16.23 -11.19
N GLY A 980 5.86 -16.67 -11.48
CA GLY A 980 5.11 -16.42 -12.71
C GLY A 980 4.35 -15.07 -12.74
N GLU A 981 3.26 -15.04 -13.52
CA GLU A 981 2.40 -13.85 -13.64
C GLU A 981 1.54 -13.64 -12.37
N ASN A 982 1.33 -12.38 -11.97
CA ASN A 982 0.36 -12.07 -10.91
C ASN A 982 -1.06 -12.29 -11.46
N LEU A 983 -1.75 -13.32 -10.95
CA LEU A 983 -3.12 -13.70 -11.32
C LEU A 983 -4.09 -13.60 -10.14
N GLU A 984 -3.73 -12.89 -9.07
CA GLU A 984 -4.54 -12.72 -7.85
C GLU A 984 -5.98 -12.31 -8.17
N HIS A 985 -6.16 -11.28 -9.01
CA HIS A 985 -7.49 -10.80 -9.40
C HIS A 985 -8.30 -11.85 -10.14
N ALA A 986 -7.68 -12.59 -11.07
CA ALA A 986 -8.36 -13.63 -11.84
C ALA A 986 -8.81 -14.79 -10.95
N LEU A 987 -7.94 -15.23 -10.04
CA LEU A 987 -8.22 -16.33 -9.10
C LEU A 987 -9.25 -15.92 -8.04
N SER A 988 -9.15 -14.69 -7.53
CA SER A 988 -10.17 -14.12 -6.64
C SER A 988 -11.51 -14.01 -7.33
N ALA A 989 -11.51 -13.74 -8.64
CA ALA A 989 -12.74 -13.64 -9.40
C ALA A 989 -13.42 -15.01 -9.61
N VAL A 990 -12.65 -16.03 -9.98
CA VAL A 990 -13.11 -17.42 -10.07
C VAL A 990 -13.69 -17.87 -8.73
N LEU A 991 -12.93 -17.70 -7.64
CA LEU A 991 -13.36 -18.09 -6.30
C LEU A 991 -14.63 -17.34 -5.87
N GLY A 992 -14.70 -16.04 -6.13
CA GLY A 992 -15.87 -15.22 -5.80
C GLY A 992 -17.14 -15.67 -6.52
N LEU A 993 -17.05 -16.03 -7.81
CA LEU A 993 -18.17 -16.54 -8.58
C LEU A 993 -18.59 -17.97 -8.15
N GLN A 994 -17.64 -18.83 -7.78
CA GLN A 994 -17.95 -20.13 -7.18
C GLN A 994 -18.70 -19.99 -5.86
N LEU A 995 -18.23 -19.09 -4.98
CA LEU A 995 -18.90 -18.80 -3.72
C LEU A 995 -20.29 -18.21 -3.92
N TRP A 996 -20.45 -17.29 -4.88
CA TRP A 996 -21.75 -16.74 -5.24
C TRP A 996 -22.73 -17.84 -5.70
N ASP A 997 -22.29 -18.75 -6.58
CA ASP A 997 -23.11 -19.86 -7.07
C ASP A 997 -23.56 -20.77 -5.92
N ARG A 998 -22.63 -21.11 -5.02
CA ARG A 998 -22.91 -21.92 -3.83
C ARG A 998 -23.96 -21.26 -2.93
N MET A 999 -23.82 -19.97 -2.66
CA MET A 999 -24.69 -19.24 -1.72
C MET A 999 -26.07 -18.95 -2.30
N PHE A 1000 -26.12 -18.39 -3.52
CA PHE A 1000 -27.36 -17.86 -4.09
C PHE A 1000 -28.07 -18.87 -4.97
N ARG A 1001 -27.35 -19.58 -5.86
CA ARG A 1001 -27.98 -20.54 -6.78
C ARG A 1001 -28.29 -21.88 -6.13
N ARG A 1002 -27.36 -22.40 -5.32
CA ARG A 1002 -27.50 -23.72 -4.66
C ARG A 1002 -28.03 -23.66 -3.23
N GLY A 1003 -28.20 -22.47 -2.67
CA GLY A 1003 -28.79 -22.25 -1.34
C GLY A 1003 -27.94 -22.74 -0.16
N ARG A 1004 -26.63 -22.91 -0.32
CA ARG A 1004 -25.73 -23.36 0.76
C ARG A 1004 -25.13 -22.18 1.50
N LEU A 1005 -25.69 -21.87 2.68
CA LEU A 1005 -25.33 -20.71 3.51
C LEU A 1005 -24.43 -21.06 4.72
N ASP A 1006 -23.86 -22.26 4.73
CA ASP A 1006 -22.97 -22.78 5.78
C ASP A 1006 -21.71 -21.92 5.98
N LEU A 1007 -21.27 -21.20 4.94
CA LEU A 1007 -20.06 -20.37 4.96
C LEU A 1007 -20.28 -18.93 5.45
N VAL A 1008 -21.54 -18.49 5.60
CA VAL A 1008 -21.90 -17.09 5.91
C VAL A 1008 -22.44 -16.94 7.34
N ARG A 1009 -22.91 -18.03 7.95
CA ARG A 1009 -23.39 -18.04 9.34
C ARG A 1009 -22.19 -18.23 10.28
N PRO A 1010 -22.04 -17.36 11.31
CA PRO A 1010 -20.93 -17.44 12.26
C PRO A 1010 -20.95 -18.72 13.11
#